data_AF-A0A251U6I5-F1
#
_entry.id   AF-A0A251U6I5-F1
#
_cell.length_a   1.000
_cell.length_b   1.000
_cell.length_c   1.000
_cell.angle_alpha   90.00
_cell.angle_beta   90.00
_cell.angle_gamma   90.00
#
_symmetry.space_group_name_H-M   'P 1'
#
loop_
_entity.id
_entity.type
_entity.pdbx_description
1 polymer ?
#
loop_
_entity_poly.entity_id
_entity_poly.type
_entity_poly.pdbx_seq_one_letter_code
_entity_poly.pdbx_strand_id
1 'polypeptide(L)'
;MKALAPLTLSSSLCFWLLSVSSICTLCFCNQNSNHAPCIATERLVLIQLKNNLIDHANRLSSWVGNDCCSWSGVVCNNITGNVQEIRLRGPDDTKDELEEASKQMLGGTISPSVTKLLQLTYFDLSSNDFGLIPIPDFIGSFQNLRYLNISKSQFSGEIPHQLGNLSTLRILDLHDDPLSVNLYSKGLKWLMDLKELQYLDVGGIDLAKASDWFQVISTLPSLLEIRFSSCGLIQLPSNPTTVSFTSLVVLDLSYNIFSDSLLPQWIFSLHNLVLLDLTNCFISGLNPGIRADFNSFPSLTTLSVSSNTFVNSSSLLNGLSSLSKLRLLDVSNCNISAPILGNLHNLSFTVHLDFSNNQIVEEIPKSLSNLCNLNTLDLQSNNFFGNVSELLERFCECESPKLKLLALRGNYVTGQLPEQLGRLKNLESIDLAYNQLTGTIPDSVGSLHLLKTLQMNINQLTGSIPDTIGGLSSLNFLDLSYNNLNGSFPESIGRLGELVFLTVHHNSLTGIVTENHFTNLTSLTTLWIGENKLTFKLNVKNWIPPFKLQVLRIGFCNLGPRFPLWIQSQTSLTELDLANTNISDLIPNWIWTTFSSVTYFNISHNNIQGMLGNVSFLTPGALLDLSYNSFHGLLPGHFNRPDLDLLDLSSNSLSGSLEEFLCSGIQEPRQLSVLNLANNNMSGVISDCWTNWESLVILNLEKNQFSGIIPSSIGNISSLLSLDIRQNKLSGNLPVSLLNSKSLIIIELAENELVGRIPTSIGRENTSLKLLSLRSNKLEGKIPDEICHLSSIQIMDLAHNDLSGNLPTCFTNLTVISGKEKSSPFILYDELFQNQVLGSASLVTKGRVSTYDNILYLVTTLDLSNNKFSGSIPDELVSLLGLRFLNLSKNNLTGQIPNSFSKTGMLESLDLSVNHLNGNIPSSLSSLTSLSFLDVSYNNLVGRIPTGPQLQTFNESSFIGNKLCGDPLPVCSPNTNDPRGTDDEHDESDGIDWILVIFTVLGLVIGFWIMIGPLIVSKRWRNAYYHFLEGIWIKLQNSILIIFPCFRRRKPGHEVFSSIEQVQQFDLSQYIYDDKLKGFHPESSSSEASSSTQKIPHSDNKKA
;
A
#
# COMPACT_ATOMS: atom_id res chain seq x y z
N MET A 1 60.28 -32.16 -15.10
CA MET A 1 60.17 -33.37 -14.25
C MET A 1 58.89 -33.20 -13.44
N LYS A 2 57.68 -33.45 -13.95
CA LYS A 2 56.98 -34.66 -14.44
C LYS A 2 56.47 -35.60 -13.33
N ALA A 3 55.15 -35.86 -13.42
CA ALA A 3 54.29 -36.87 -12.78
C ALA A 3 53.62 -36.43 -11.45
N LEU A 4 52.30 -36.44 -11.23
CA LEU A 4 51.13 -37.00 -11.93
C LEU A 4 49.89 -36.07 -11.76
N ALA A 5 48.96 -36.13 -12.72
CA ALA A 5 47.79 -35.26 -12.90
C ALA A 5 46.65 -35.45 -11.86
N PRO A 6 45.81 -34.43 -11.59
CA PRO A 6 44.51 -34.64 -10.97
C PRO A 6 43.52 -35.12 -12.04
N LEU A 7 42.86 -36.26 -11.78
CA LEU A 7 41.76 -36.71 -12.62
C LEU A 7 40.62 -35.68 -12.59
N THR A 8 40.27 -35.20 -13.77
CA THR A 8 39.00 -34.59 -14.11
C THR A 8 37.85 -35.51 -13.71
N LEU A 9 36.95 -35.07 -12.82
CA LEU A 9 35.62 -35.66 -12.78
C LEU A 9 34.82 -35.05 -13.93
N SER A 10 34.85 -35.74 -15.07
CA SER A 10 33.96 -35.49 -16.19
C SER A 10 32.51 -35.78 -15.82
N SER A 11 31.61 -35.20 -16.60
CA SER A 11 30.16 -35.41 -16.73
C SER A 11 29.68 -36.88 -16.84
N SER A 12 30.56 -37.88 -16.66
CA SER A 12 30.24 -39.30 -16.60
C SER A 12 29.84 -39.79 -15.19
N LEU A 13 30.13 -39.05 -14.11
CA LEU A 13 29.72 -39.47 -12.76
C LEU A 13 28.26 -39.11 -12.43
N CYS A 14 27.71 -38.07 -13.06
CA CYS A 14 26.29 -37.72 -12.95
C CYS A 14 25.41 -38.68 -13.79
N PHE A 15 25.95 -39.23 -14.89
CA PHE A 15 25.33 -40.34 -15.60
C PHE A 15 25.39 -41.66 -14.80
N TRP A 16 26.39 -41.84 -13.93
CA TRP A 16 26.43 -42.98 -13.00
C TRP A 16 25.50 -42.82 -11.79
N LEU A 17 25.24 -41.60 -11.31
CA LEU A 17 24.28 -41.34 -10.22
C LEU A 17 22.82 -41.29 -10.71
N LEU A 18 22.57 -40.89 -11.96
CA LEU A 18 21.26 -40.98 -12.60
C LEU A 18 20.97 -42.36 -13.22
N SER A 19 22.00 -43.17 -13.53
CA SER A 19 21.77 -44.60 -13.84
C SER A 19 21.56 -45.46 -12.61
N VAL A 20 21.88 -44.99 -11.40
CA VAL A 20 21.68 -45.77 -10.16
C VAL A 20 20.29 -45.52 -9.53
N SER A 21 19.59 -44.42 -9.84
CA SER A 21 18.19 -44.22 -9.40
C SER A 21 17.13 -44.81 -10.34
N SER A 22 17.48 -45.18 -11.59
CA SER A 22 16.59 -45.88 -12.52
C SER A 22 16.92 -47.37 -12.75
N ILE A 23 17.87 -47.94 -12.01
CA ILE A 23 18.17 -49.39 -12.07
C ILE A 23 17.76 -50.13 -10.78
N CYS A 24 17.30 -49.45 -9.73
CA CYS A 24 16.82 -50.13 -8.51
C CYS A 24 15.36 -50.60 -8.54
N THR A 25 14.64 -50.50 -9.67
CA THR A 25 13.27 -51.03 -9.79
C THR A 25 13.13 -52.35 -10.52
N LEU A 26 14.12 -52.86 -11.26
CA LEU A 26 13.95 -54.15 -11.95
C LEU A 26 15.29 -54.90 -12.10
N CYS A 27 15.60 -55.74 -11.11
CA CYS A 27 16.24 -57.07 -11.22
C CYS A 27 17.19 -57.35 -10.04
N PHE A 28 16.71 -58.12 -9.07
CA PHE A 28 17.50 -59.23 -8.53
C PHE A 28 16.58 -60.46 -8.39
N CYS A 29 16.42 -61.20 -9.50
CA CYS A 29 16.23 -62.62 -9.36
C CYS A 29 17.58 -63.26 -9.05
N ASN A 30 17.64 -63.80 -7.84
CA ASN A 30 18.28 -65.04 -7.46
C ASN A 30 19.80 -65.16 -7.67
N GLN A 31 20.54 -64.90 -6.58
CA GLN A 31 21.70 -65.71 -6.27
C GLN A 31 21.48 -66.38 -4.92
N ASN A 32 21.51 -67.71 -4.94
CA ASN A 32 21.50 -68.56 -3.76
C ASN A 32 22.56 -68.10 -2.74
N SER A 33 22.11 -67.64 -1.58
CA SER A 33 22.90 -67.68 -0.36
C SER A 33 22.01 -68.22 0.75
N ASN A 34 22.51 -69.20 1.48
CA ASN A 34 21.87 -69.81 2.64
C ASN A 34 21.54 -68.74 3.71
N HIS A 35 20.44 -68.01 3.55
CA HIS A 35 19.90 -67.16 4.60
C HIS A 35 19.16 -68.04 5.61
N ALA A 36 19.43 -67.81 6.88
CA ALA A 36 18.61 -68.37 7.94
C ALA A 36 17.18 -67.81 7.76
N PRO A 37 16.15 -68.68 7.58
CA PRO A 37 14.78 -68.23 7.40
C PRO A 37 14.29 -67.52 8.67
N CYS A 38 13.38 -66.56 8.51
CA CYS A 38 12.76 -65.85 9.62
C CYS A 38 12.30 -66.78 10.76
N ILE A 39 12.59 -66.38 12.00
CA ILE A 39 12.18 -67.13 13.17
C ILE A 39 10.65 -67.17 13.28
N ALA A 40 10.09 -68.38 13.35
CA ALA A 40 8.64 -68.58 13.30
C ALA A 40 7.86 -67.81 14.39
N THR A 41 8.44 -67.64 15.59
CA THR A 41 7.82 -66.87 16.67
C THR A 41 7.81 -65.37 16.39
N GLU A 42 8.86 -64.82 15.78
CA GLU A 42 8.94 -63.41 15.40
C GLU A 42 8.01 -63.11 14.22
N ARG A 43 7.90 -64.04 13.26
CA ARG A 43 6.90 -63.99 12.19
C ARG A 43 5.47 -63.85 12.75
N LEU A 44 5.11 -64.64 13.77
CA LEU A 44 3.79 -64.57 14.39
C LEU A 44 3.52 -63.21 15.04
N VAL A 45 4.53 -62.61 15.65
CA VAL A 45 4.46 -61.26 16.22
C VAL A 45 4.19 -60.22 15.12
N LEU A 46 4.88 -60.32 13.98
CA LEU A 46 4.67 -59.42 12.84
C LEU A 46 3.28 -59.60 12.21
N ILE A 47 2.77 -60.82 12.08
CA ILE A 47 1.38 -61.05 11.61
C ILE A 47 0.37 -60.44 12.58
N GLN A 48 0.60 -60.57 13.89
CA GLN A 48 -0.25 -59.95 14.89
C GLN A 48 -0.22 -58.42 14.81
N LEU A 49 0.96 -57.83 14.57
CA LEU A 49 1.09 -56.40 14.31
C LEU A 49 0.27 -55.99 13.08
N LYS A 50 0.45 -56.67 11.94
CA LYS A 50 -0.31 -56.42 10.70
C LYS A 50 -1.82 -56.46 10.92
N ASN A 51 -2.32 -57.45 11.67
CA ASN A 51 -3.76 -57.62 11.90
C ASN A 51 -4.37 -56.50 12.76
N ASN A 52 -3.55 -55.79 13.54
CA ASN A 52 -4.01 -54.70 14.40
C ASN A 52 -3.86 -53.31 13.75
N LEU A 53 -3.17 -53.23 12.61
CA LEU A 53 -3.01 -52.01 11.84
C LEU A 53 -4.15 -51.85 10.82
N ILE A 54 -4.56 -50.61 10.60
CA ILE A 54 -5.44 -50.22 9.50
C ILE A 54 -4.55 -49.85 8.31
N ASP A 55 -4.74 -50.51 7.17
CA ASP A 55 -3.89 -50.35 5.96
C ASP A 55 -4.77 -50.22 4.71
N HIS A 56 -5.30 -49.01 4.47
CA HIS A 56 -6.21 -48.76 3.35
C HIS A 56 -5.54 -48.92 1.98
N ALA A 57 -4.25 -48.63 1.88
CA ALA A 57 -3.47 -48.73 0.64
C ALA A 57 -2.81 -50.12 0.42
N ASN A 58 -3.03 -51.10 1.31
CA ASN A 58 -2.40 -52.43 1.24
C ASN A 58 -0.86 -52.40 1.19
N ARG A 59 -0.22 -51.46 1.91
CA ARG A 59 1.25 -51.35 2.03
C ARG A 59 1.89 -52.58 2.65
N LEU A 60 1.17 -53.30 3.52
CA LEU A 60 1.62 -54.54 4.16
C LEU A 60 1.24 -55.80 3.37
N SER A 61 0.88 -55.67 2.09
CA SER A 61 0.48 -56.79 1.23
C SER A 61 1.57 -57.86 1.08
N SER A 62 2.85 -57.48 1.11
CA SER A 62 3.97 -58.43 1.05
C SER A 62 4.13 -59.31 2.30
N TRP A 63 3.44 -58.98 3.40
CA TRP A 63 3.54 -59.72 4.66
C TRP A 63 2.71 -61.00 4.61
N VAL A 64 3.16 -61.94 3.78
CA VAL A 64 2.58 -63.25 3.50
C VAL A 64 3.69 -64.29 3.31
N GLY A 65 3.41 -65.56 3.55
CA GLY A 65 4.39 -66.64 3.45
C GLY A 65 5.21 -66.89 4.72
N ASN A 66 6.24 -67.74 4.63
CA ASN A 66 6.97 -68.27 5.79
C ASN A 66 8.23 -67.49 6.15
N ASP A 67 8.79 -66.72 5.22
CA ASP A 67 10.02 -65.97 5.45
C ASP A 67 9.74 -64.48 5.58
N CYS A 68 9.55 -64.01 6.82
CA CYS A 68 9.27 -62.60 7.11
C CYS A 68 10.42 -61.65 6.73
N CYS A 69 11.63 -62.18 6.54
CA CYS A 69 12.79 -61.38 6.14
C CYS A 69 12.71 -60.90 4.69
N SER A 70 11.75 -61.43 3.92
CA SER A 70 11.41 -60.96 2.57
C SER A 70 10.29 -59.91 2.55
N TRP A 71 9.70 -59.57 3.70
CA TRP A 71 8.59 -58.64 3.77
C TRP A 71 9.07 -57.20 3.67
N SER A 72 8.39 -56.40 2.84
CA SER A 72 8.64 -54.97 2.74
C SER A 72 8.56 -54.31 4.12
N GLY A 73 9.59 -53.54 4.46
CA GLY A 73 9.70 -52.88 5.76
C GLY A 73 10.21 -53.76 6.91
N VAL A 74 10.56 -55.03 6.69
CA VAL A 74 11.19 -55.90 7.70
C VAL A 74 12.61 -56.22 7.30
N VAL A 75 13.57 -56.01 8.21
CA VAL A 75 14.98 -56.39 8.01
C VAL A 75 15.42 -57.35 9.11
N CYS A 76 16.03 -58.46 8.70
CA CYS A 76 16.53 -59.48 9.62
C CYS A 76 18.06 -59.54 9.65
N ASN A 77 18.60 -60.14 10.71
CA ASN A 77 20.00 -60.52 10.78
C ASN A 77 20.31 -61.60 9.75
N ASN A 78 21.30 -61.34 8.91
CA ASN A 78 21.69 -62.22 7.81
C ASN A 78 22.19 -63.61 8.23
N ILE A 79 22.60 -63.77 9.49
CA ILE A 79 23.16 -65.01 10.06
C ILE A 79 22.12 -65.75 10.90
N THR A 80 21.38 -65.04 11.77
CA THR A 80 20.47 -65.68 12.74
C THR A 80 19.00 -65.72 12.31
N GLY A 81 18.61 -64.90 11.32
CA GLY A 81 17.21 -64.78 10.88
C GLY A 81 16.31 -64.00 11.84
N ASN A 82 16.87 -63.38 12.89
CA ASN A 82 16.12 -62.52 13.82
C ASN A 82 15.75 -61.17 13.18
N VAL A 83 14.56 -60.67 13.42
CA VAL A 83 14.12 -59.32 13.02
C VAL A 83 14.92 -58.26 13.79
N GLN A 84 15.57 -57.37 13.05
CA GLN A 84 16.39 -56.27 13.58
C GLN A 84 15.79 -54.89 13.32
N GLU A 85 15.00 -54.73 12.25
CA GLU A 85 14.42 -53.44 11.88
C GLU A 85 12.98 -53.58 11.37
N ILE A 86 12.14 -52.63 11.76
CA ILE A 86 10.79 -52.41 11.23
C ILE A 86 10.72 -50.97 10.70
N ARG A 87 10.46 -50.84 9.40
CA ARG A 87 10.42 -49.58 8.65
C ARG A 87 9.06 -49.39 8.00
N LEU A 88 8.16 -48.67 8.67
CA LEU A 88 6.77 -48.48 8.23
C LEU A 88 6.38 -47.01 8.02
N ARG A 89 7.37 -46.12 7.82
CA ARG A 89 7.15 -44.70 7.52
C ARG A 89 6.14 -44.47 6.39
N GLY A 90 5.12 -43.64 6.60
CA GLY A 90 4.15 -43.24 5.57
C GLY A 90 4.66 -42.09 4.68
N PRO A 91 3.85 -41.63 3.70
CA PRO A 91 4.25 -40.58 2.78
C PRO A 91 4.38 -39.23 3.49
N ASP A 92 5.38 -38.43 3.10
CA ASP A 92 5.50 -37.05 3.55
C ASP A 92 4.48 -36.17 2.82
N ASP A 93 3.85 -35.23 3.56
CA ASP A 93 2.92 -34.24 3.02
C ASP A 93 3.57 -33.39 1.91
N THR A 94 3.38 -33.77 0.65
CA THR A 94 3.58 -32.87 -0.48
C THR A 94 2.25 -32.18 -0.77
N LYS A 95 2.25 -30.85 -0.71
CA LYS A 95 1.09 -29.94 -0.79
C LYS A 95 0.13 -30.15 -1.97
N ASP A 96 0.49 -30.96 -2.96
CA ASP A 96 -0.26 -31.10 -4.20
C ASP A 96 -1.22 -32.31 -4.23
N GLU A 97 -1.17 -33.28 -3.28
CA GLU A 97 -2.02 -34.50 -3.32
C GLU A 97 -2.46 -35.02 -1.92
N LEU A 98 -3.06 -34.18 -1.07
CA LEU A 98 -3.50 -34.53 0.30
C LEU A 98 -4.43 -35.77 0.38
N GLU A 99 -5.29 -35.98 -0.61
CA GLU A 99 -6.30 -37.04 -0.56
C GLU A 99 -5.71 -38.44 -0.83
N GLU A 100 -4.71 -38.56 -1.73
CA GLU A 100 -4.04 -39.84 -1.98
C GLU A 100 -2.95 -40.15 -0.95
N ALA A 101 -2.29 -39.13 -0.40
CA ALA A 101 -1.33 -39.30 0.69
C ALA A 101 -1.99 -39.86 1.95
N SER A 102 -3.17 -39.35 2.33
CA SER A 102 -3.90 -39.80 3.52
C SER A 102 -4.31 -41.28 3.48
N LYS A 103 -4.66 -41.82 2.30
CA LYS A 103 -5.01 -43.25 2.13
C LYS A 103 -3.82 -44.19 2.36
N GLN A 104 -2.59 -43.69 2.23
CA GLN A 104 -1.37 -44.49 2.41
C GLN A 104 -0.86 -44.50 3.86
N MET A 105 -1.44 -43.69 4.75
CA MET A 105 -1.07 -43.67 6.17
C MET A 105 -1.61 -44.92 6.88
N LEU A 106 -0.75 -45.59 7.65
CA LEU A 106 -1.16 -46.70 8.51
C LEU A 106 -1.83 -46.14 9.77
N GLY A 107 -2.84 -46.83 10.26
CA GLY A 107 -3.49 -46.49 11.53
C GLY A 107 -3.76 -47.70 12.40
N GLY A 108 -4.74 -47.59 13.30
CA GLY A 108 -5.12 -48.69 14.21
C GLY A 108 -4.30 -48.70 15.50
N THR A 109 -3.97 -49.89 16.01
CA THR A 109 -3.32 -50.02 17.34
C THR A 109 -2.06 -50.85 17.27
N ILE A 110 -1.05 -50.45 18.06
CA ILE A 110 0.21 -51.20 18.17
C ILE A 110 0.10 -52.17 19.35
N SER A 111 0.36 -53.45 19.10
CA SER A 111 0.27 -54.49 20.13
C SER A 111 1.53 -54.55 21.01
N PRO A 112 1.41 -54.80 22.33
CA PRO A 112 2.56 -55.10 23.18
C PRO A 112 3.37 -56.33 22.74
N SER A 113 2.79 -57.21 21.93
CA SER A 113 3.46 -58.40 21.40
C SER A 113 4.74 -58.09 20.62
N VAL A 114 4.87 -56.88 20.04
CA VAL A 114 6.06 -56.43 19.30
C VAL A 114 7.32 -56.43 20.18
N THR A 115 7.18 -56.24 21.50
CA THR A 115 8.31 -56.32 22.45
C THR A 115 8.99 -57.69 22.53
N LYS A 116 8.36 -58.75 21.98
CA LYS A 116 8.95 -60.09 21.86
C LYS A 116 10.05 -60.18 20.79
N LEU A 117 10.20 -59.15 19.95
CA LEU A 117 11.31 -59.02 19.00
C LEU A 117 12.57 -58.56 19.73
N LEU A 118 13.25 -59.49 20.40
CA LEU A 118 14.35 -59.19 21.34
C LEU A 118 15.57 -58.53 20.70
N GLN A 119 15.79 -58.73 19.39
CA GLN A 119 16.90 -58.14 18.63
C GLN A 119 16.52 -56.89 17.84
N LEU A 120 15.31 -56.34 18.05
CA LEU A 120 14.88 -55.13 17.37
C LEU A 120 15.75 -53.94 17.81
N THR A 121 16.37 -53.30 16.83
CA THR A 121 17.25 -52.13 17.00
C THR A 121 16.70 -50.87 16.33
N TYR A 122 15.80 -51.00 15.35
CA TYR A 122 15.24 -49.90 14.59
C TYR A 122 13.72 -50.04 14.47
N PHE A 123 12.99 -49.02 14.90
CA PHE A 123 11.54 -48.97 14.81
C PHE A 123 11.06 -47.60 14.30
N ASP A 124 10.51 -47.58 13.09
CA ASP A 124 10.03 -46.37 12.44
C ASP A 124 8.56 -46.53 12.03
N LEU A 125 7.70 -45.70 12.63
CA LEU A 125 6.28 -45.57 12.33
C LEU A 125 5.91 -44.15 11.88
N SER A 126 6.88 -43.31 11.53
CA SER A 126 6.66 -41.90 11.22
C SER A 126 5.71 -41.64 10.05
N SER A 127 5.16 -40.42 9.98
CA SER A 127 4.27 -39.98 8.89
C SER A 127 3.06 -40.91 8.66
N ASN A 128 2.44 -41.39 9.74
CA ASN A 128 1.25 -42.25 9.72
C ASN A 128 0.09 -41.60 10.52
N ASP A 129 -1.05 -42.26 10.66
CA ASP A 129 -2.21 -41.72 11.39
C ASP A 129 -2.77 -42.76 12.37
N PHE A 130 -2.30 -42.71 13.61
CA PHE A 130 -2.80 -43.59 14.68
C PHE A 130 -4.03 -43.03 15.40
N GLY A 131 -4.71 -42.01 14.86
CA GLY A 131 -6.02 -41.56 15.32
C GLY A 131 -6.03 -40.94 16.72
N LEU A 132 -5.02 -40.14 17.05
CA LEU A 132 -4.89 -39.42 18.33
C LEU A 132 -4.88 -40.33 19.56
N ILE A 133 -4.44 -41.58 19.42
CA ILE A 133 -4.23 -42.45 20.59
C ILE A 133 -2.98 -42.04 21.37
N PRO A 134 -2.85 -42.41 22.65
CA PRO A 134 -1.60 -42.24 23.39
C PRO A 134 -0.45 -43.06 22.82
N ILE A 135 0.77 -42.52 22.92
CA ILE A 135 1.99 -43.30 22.67
C ILE A 135 1.97 -44.52 23.61
N PRO A 136 2.08 -45.76 23.09
CA PRO A 136 2.02 -46.93 23.95
C PRO A 136 3.25 -47.03 24.88
N ASP A 137 3.00 -47.11 26.19
CA ASP A 137 4.03 -47.14 27.22
C ASP A 137 4.98 -48.36 27.13
N PHE A 138 4.47 -49.49 26.63
CA PHE A 138 5.25 -50.71 26.43
C PHE A 138 6.42 -50.53 25.46
N ILE A 139 6.43 -49.49 24.61
CA ILE A 139 7.58 -49.18 23.74
C ILE A 139 8.84 -48.99 24.59
N GLY A 140 8.72 -48.48 25.82
CA GLY A 140 9.83 -48.39 26.78
C GLY A 140 10.44 -49.74 27.22
N SER A 141 9.86 -50.88 26.83
CA SER A 141 10.32 -52.22 27.24
C SER A 141 11.28 -52.89 26.24
N PHE A 142 11.59 -52.25 25.11
CA PHE A 142 12.57 -52.80 24.17
C PHE A 142 13.99 -52.80 24.76
N GLN A 143 14.70 -53.92 24.64
CA GLN A 143 16.01 -54.08 25.29
C GLN A 143 17.17 -53.48 24.47
N ASN A 144 17.08 -53.53 23.14
CA ASN A 144 18.19 -53.23 22.23
C ASN A 144 17.88 -52.09 21.24
N LEU A 145 16.78 -51.35 21.46
CA LEU A 145 16.32 -50.33 20.52
C LEU A 145 17.30 -49.16 20.49
N ARG A 146 17.81 -48.85 19.29
CA ARG A 146 18.76 -47.76 19.02
C ARG A 146 18.12 -46.60 18.26
N TYR A 147 17.07 -46.87 17.49
CA TYR A 147 16.35 -45.88 16.70
C TYR A 147 14.85 -46.03 16.94
N LEU A 148 14.21 -44.95 17.36
CA LEU A 148 12.77 -44.81 17.49
C LEU A 148 12.32 -43.54 16.76
N ASN A 149 11.49 -43.70 15.73
CA ASN A 149 10.82 -42.58 15.07
C ASN A 149 9.32 -42.82 15.04
N ILE A 150 8.58 -41.94 15.71
CA ILE A 150 7.11 -41.91 15.72
C ILE A 150 6.59 -40.50 15.43
N SER A 151 7.40 -39.68 14.75
CA SER A 151 7.06 -38.32 14.36
C SER A 151 5.88 -38.27 13.39
N LYS A 152 5.13 -37.16 13.39
CA LYS A 152 4.00 -36.89 12.48
C LYS A 152 3.04 -38.08 12.37
N SER A 153 2.77 -38.74 13.49
CA SER A 153 2.02 -40.00 13.55
C SER A 153 0.64 -39.85 14.19
N GLN A 154 0.20 -38.62 14.44
CA GLN A 154 -1.03 -38.28 15.16
C GLN A 154 -1.20 -39.03 16.50
N PHE A 155 -0.14 -39.13 17.31
CA PHE A 155 -0.29 -39.55 18.70
C PHE A 155 -0.71 -38.36 19.57
N SER A 156 -1.42 -38.59 20.68
CA SER A 156 -1.84 -37.52 21.60
C SER A 156 -1.55 -37.83 23.07
N GLY A 157 -1.58 -36.80 23.92
CA GLY A 157 -1.45 -36.94 25.37
C GLY A 157 -0.01 -36.82 25.89
N GLU A 158 0.20 -37.25 27.13
CA GLU A 158 1.50 -37.12 27.81
C GLU A 158 2.51 -38.16 27.30
N ILE A 159 3.71 -37.72 26.98
CA ILE A 159 4.81 -38.62 26.58
C ILE A 159 5.11 -39.62 27.71
N PRO A 160 5.06 -40.95 27.46
CA PRO A 160 5.30 -41.94 28.49
C PRO A 160 6.74 -41.89 29.01
N HIS A 161 6.91 -41.75 30.33
CA HIS A 161 8.23 -41.75 30.98
C HIS A 161 9.00 -43.07 30.78
N GLN A 162 8.29 -44.17 30.48
CA GLN A 162 8.87 -45.48 30.18
C GLN A 162 9.82 -45.45 28.98
N LEU A 163 9.68 -44.48 28.06
CA LEU A 163 10.66 -44.28 26.98
C LEU A 163 12.09 -44.04 27.53
N GLY A 164 12.21 -43.52 28.75
CA GLY A 164 13.48 -43.36 29.46
C GLY A 164 14.21 -44.66 29.78
N ASN A 165 13.53 -45.81 29.75
CA ASN A 165 14.13 -47.12 30.01
C ASN A 165 14.98 -47.64 28.82
N LEU A 166 14.90 -46.99 27.66
CA LEU A 166 15.59 -47.39 26.42
C LEU A 166 17.08 -47.00 26.45
N SER A 167 17.85 -47.53 27.39
CA SER A 167 19.23 -47.09 27.67
C SER A 167 20.23 -47.19 26.49
N THR A 168 19.93 -47.97 25.45
CA THR A 168 20.75 -48.10 24.23
C THR A 168 20.32 -47.18 23.08
N LEU A 169 19.28 -46.36 23.29
CA LEU A 169 18.70 -45.48 22.29
C LEU A 169 19.69 -44.38 21.88
N ARG A 170 19.83 -44.18 20.58
CA ARG A 170 20.70 -43.17 19.97
C ARG A 170 19.93 -42.10 19.21
N ILE A 171 18.81 -42.48 18.61
CA ILE A 171 17.94 -41.58 17.85
C ILE A 171 16.52 -41.70 18.42
N LEU A 172 15.99 -40.56 18.86
CA LEU A 172 14.60 -40.39 19.28
C LEU A 172 13.99 -39.22 18.52
N ASP A 173 12.98 -39.53 17.71
CA ASP A 173 12.23 -38.54 16.94
C ASP A 173 10.73 -38.63 17.26
N LEU A 174 10.24 -37.57 17.90
CA LEU A 174 8.88 -37.37 18.35
C LEU A 174 8.23 -36.12 17.71
N HIS A 175 8.86 -35.54 16.68
CA HIS A 175 8.39 -34.30 16.07
C HIS A 175 6.90 -34.38 15.66
N ASP A 176 6.12 -33.33 15.96
CA ASP A 176 4.72 -33.23 15.58
C ASP A 176 4.40 -31.88 14.90
N ASP A 177 3.24 -31.78 14.25
CA ASP A 177 2.78 -30.53 13.64
C ASP A 177 2.46 -29.49 14.73
N PRO A 178 3.14 -28.31 14.74
CA PRO A 178 2.86 -27.24 15.70
C PRO A 178 1.40 -26.77 15.73
N LEU A 179 0.64 -26.96 14.64
CA LEU A 179 -0.76 -26.54 14.56
C LEU A 179 -1.71 -27.52 15.25
N SER A 180 -1.29 -28.78 15.44
CA SER A 180 -2.16 -29.81 16.02
C SER A 180 -1.99 -29.94 17.54
N VAL A 181 -0.80 -29.63 18.09
CA VAL A 181 -0.44 -29.68 19.53
C VAL A 181 -1.05 -30.88 20.25
N ASN A 182 -0.72 -32.09 19.80
CA ASN A 182 -1.33 -33.31 20.34
C ASN A 182 -0.54 -33.88 21.53
N LEU A 183 0.79 -33.80 21.47
CA LEU A 183 1.69 -34.33 22.49
C LEU A 183 2.18 -33.24 23.45
N TYR A 184 2.28 -33.58 24.73
CA TYR A 184 2.86 -32.69 25.74
C TYR A 184 3.76 -33.44 26.72
N SER A 185 4.63 -32.70 27.41
CA SER A 185 5.37 -33.21 28.55
C SER A 185 5.46 -32.18 29.66
N LYS A 186 5.18 -32.59 30.91
CA LYS A 186 5.32 -31.73 32.09
C LYS A 186 6.75 -31.59 32.59
N GLY A 187 7.66 -32.44 32.12
CA GLY A 187 9.06 -32.44 32.53
C GLY A 187 9.85 -33.52 31.81
N LEU A 188 11.13 -33.28 31.60
CA LEU A 188 11.97 -34.13 30.74
C LEU A 188 12.84 -35.12 31.51
N LYS A 189 12.75 -35.22 32.85
CA LYS A 189 13.61 -36.09 33.67
C LYS A 189 13.77 -37.53 33.18
N TRP A 190 12.77 -38.08 32.52
CA TRP A 190 12.83 -39.43 31.94
C TRP A 190 13.92 -39.58 30.87
N LEU A 191 14.39 -38.51 30.24
CA LEU A 191 15.52 -38.55 29.30
C LEU A 191 16.87 -38.77 29.99
N MET A 192 17.02 -38.49 31.30
CA MET A 192 18.32 -38.49 31.98
C MET A 192 19.07 -39.82 31.90
N ASP A 193 18.35 -40.94 31.73
CA ASP A 193 18.91 -42.29 31.67
C ASP A 193 19.38 -42.70 30.26
N LEU A 194 19.07 -41.91 29.23
CA LEU A 194 19.43 -42.17 27.83
C LEU A 194 20.87 -41.70 27.49
N LYS A 195 21.88 -42.30 28.11
CA LYS A 195 23.29 -41.84 27.99
C LYS A 195 23.91 -42.02 26.60
N GLU A 196 23.38 -42.91 25.75
CA GLU A 196 23.81 -43.11 24.36
C GLU A 196 23.10 -42.18 23.35
N LEU A 197 22.16 -41.33 23.79
CA LEU A 197 21.35 -40.50 22.89
C LEU A 197 22.22 -39.48 22.15
N GLN A 198 22.12 -39.48 20.81
CA GLN A 198 22.86 -38.62 19.89
C GLN A 198 21.95 -37.63 19.17
N TYR A 199 20.73 -38.03 18.84
CA TYR A 199 19.72 -37.22 18.14
C TYR A 199 18.43 -37.18 18.96
N LEU A 200 17.94 -35.97 19.24
CA LEU A 200 16.67 -35.74 19.89
C LEU A 200 15.88 -34.66 19.13
N ASP A 201 14.75 -35.06 18.56
CA ASP A 201 13.76 -34.16 17.97
C ASP A 201 12.42 -34.29 18.68
N VAL A 202 11.96 -33.17 19.23
CA VAL A 202 10.68 -33.01 19.94
C VAL A 202 9.96 -31.77 19.44
N GLY A 203 10.29 -31.28 18.24
CA GLY A 203 9.68 -30.08 17.69
C GLY A 203 8.16 -30.21 17.57
N GLY A 204 7.42 -29.15 17.90
CA GLY A 204 5.95 -29.11 17.88
C GLY A 204 5.27 -29.76 19.10
N ILE A 205 6.02 -30.32 20.05
CA ILE A 205 5.49 -30.85 21.31
C ILE A 205 5.32 -29.71 22.32
N ASP A 206 4.21 -29.67 23.06
CA ASP A 206 4.02 -28.71 24.16
C ASP A 206 4.93 -29.03 25.36
N LEU A 207 5.98 -28.22 25.52
CA LEU A 207 6.93 -28.25 26.62
C LEU A 207 6.83 -27.00 27.52
N ALA A 208 5.74 -26.21 27.43
CA ALA A 208 5.61 -24.96 28.20
C ALA A 208 5.69 -25.18 29.72
N LYS A 209 5.35 -26.38 30.20
CA LYS A 209 5.42 -26.77 31.63
C LYS A 209 6.75 -27.42 32.03
N ALA A 210 7.61 -27.80 31.08
CA ALA A 210 8.85 -28.54 31.33
C ALA A 210 10.01 -27.60 31.70
N SER A 211 9.97 -27.00 32.90
CA SER A 211 11.00 -26.07 33.38
C SER A 211 12.38 -26.70 33.59
N ASP A 212 12.46 -28.03 33.62
CA ASP A 212 13.69 -28.81 33.80
C ASP A 212 14.41 -29.16 32.48
N TRP A 213 13.86 -28.78 31.33
CA TRP A 213 14.35 -29.21 30.01
C TRP A 213 15.86 -29.01 29.84
N PHE A 214 16.37 -27.81 30.17
CA PHE A 214 17.78 -27.47 30.00
C PHE A 214 18.69 -28.24 30.96
N GLN A 215 18.26 -28.41 32.21
CA GLN A 215 19.02 -29.19 33.19
C GLN A 215 19.12 -30.65 32.78
N VAL A 216 18.08 -31.20 32.16
CA VAL A 216 18.07 -32.60 31.72
C VAL A 216 18.95 -32.80 30.50
N ILE A 217 18.73 -32.03 29.43
CA ILE A 217 19.53 -32.14 28.20
C ILE A 217 21.02 -31.88 28.49
N SER A 218 21.33 -31.03 29.48
CA SER A 218 22.70 -30.74 29.86
C SER A 218 23.45 -31.89 30.52
N THR A 219 22.78 -32.99 30.86
CA THR A 219 23.36 -34.20 31.46
C THR A 219 23.59 -35.35 30.47
N LEU A 220 23.29 -35.13 29.19
CA LEU A 220 23.40 -36.14 28.13
C LEU A 220 24.74 -35.98 27.40
N PRO A 221 25.73 -36.87 27.63
CA PRO A 221 27.11 -36.65 27.16
C PRO A 221 27.32 -36.94 25.66
N SER A 222 26.44 -37.73 25.04
CA SER A 222 26.58 -38.21 23.65
C SER A 222 25.82 -37.35 22.63
N LEU A 223 25.11 -36.31 23.08
CA LEU A 223 24.16 -35.56 22.27
C LEU A 223 24.86 -34.71 21.20
N LEU A 224 24.42 -34.86 19.95
CA LEU A 224 24.95 -34.17 18.77
C LEU A 224 23.91 -33.22 18.16
N GLU A 225 22.63 -33.58 18.20
CA GLU A 225 21.55 -32.79 17.60
C GLU A 225 20.38 -32.62 18.57
N ILE A 226 19.93 -31.37 18.72
CA ILE A 226 18.75 -30.97 19.50
C ILE A 226 17.83 -30.16 18.61
N ARG A 227 16.57 -30.60 18.49
CA ARG A 227 15.50 -29.88 17.77
C ARG A 227 14.28 -29.71 18.66
N PHE A 228 14.13 -28.51 19.20
CA PHE A 228 13.07 -28.10 20.13
C PHE A 228 12.27 -26.94 19.52
N SER A 229 12.05 -26.98 18.19
CA SER A 229 11.31 -25.94 17.48
C SER A 229 9.83 -25.95 17.89
N SER A 230 9.21 -24.77 18.04
CA SER A 230 7.77 -24.63 18.31
C SER A 230 7.27 -25.40 19.54
N CYS A 231 8.06 -25.42 20.62
CA CYS A 231 7.76 -26.20 21.83
C CYS A 231 7.05 -25.40 22.94
N GLY A 232 6.72 -24.13 22.70
CA GLY A 232 6.11 -23.26 23.72
C GLY A 232 7.06 -22.89 24.87
N LEU A 233 8.37 -22.97 24.66
CA LEU A 233 9.37 -22.58 25.66
C LEU A 233 9.39 -21.06 25.82
N ILE A 234 9.43 -20.60 27.07
CA ILE A 234 9.35 -19.17 27.42
C ILE A 234 10.62 -18.61 28.08
N GLN A 235 11.54 -19.47 28.54
CA GLN A 235 12.74 -19.05 29.27
C GLN A 235 14.00 -19.71 28.72
N LEU A 236 15.00 -18.87 28.42
CA LEU A 236 16.38 -19.28 28.11
C LEU A 236 17.24 -19.17 29.38
N PRO A 237 17.88 -20.26 29.85
CA PRO A 237 18.68 -20.22 31.09
C PRO A 237 19.92 -19.33 30.98
N SER A 238 20.05 -18.35 31.89
CA SER A 238 21.07 -17.29 31.82
C SER A 238 22.49 -17.70 32.23
N ASN A 239 22.65 -18.63 33.18
CA ASN A 239 23.96 -19.06 33.73
C ASN A 239 23.90 -20.50 34.27
N PRO A 240 23.96 -21.53 33.41
CA PRO A 240 24.02 -22.90 33.89
C PRO A 240 25.38 -23.20 34.54
N THR A 241 25.36 -23.91 35.67
CA THR A 241 26.56 -24.27 36.44
C THR A 241 27.47 -25.29 35.73
N THR A 242 26.94 -26.05 34.77
CA THR A 242 27.70 -26.98 33.91
C THR A 242 27.02 -27.09 32.54
N VAL A 243 27.79 -27.04 31.45
CA VAL A 243 27.34 -27.35 30.08
C VAL A 243 28.18 -28.54 29.62
N SER A 244 27.60 -29.75 29.61
CA SER A 244 28.37 -30.98 29.35
C SER A 244 28.32 -31.47 27.90
N PHE A 245 27.42 -30.92 27.07
CA PHE A 245 27.17 -31.32 25.67
C PHE A 245 27.92 -30.43 24.67
N THR A 246 29.22 -30.20 24.89
CA THR A 246 30.06 -29.41 23.97
C THR A 246 30.29 -30.10 22.60
N SER A 247 29.88 -31.36 22.47
CA SER A 247 29.86 -32.13 21.22
C SER A 247 28.74 -31.70 20.26
N LEU A 248 27.83 -30.82 20.67
CA LEU A 248 26.66 -30.45 19.89
C LEU A 248 27.01 -29.79 18.54
N VAL A 249 26.32 -30.24 17.50
CA VAL A 249 26.51 -29.83 16.10
C VAL A 249 25.27 -29.10 15.57
N VAL A 250 24.07 -29.46 16.05
CA VAL A 250 22.79 -28.84 15.65
C VAL A 250 22.06 -28.37 16.91
N LEU A 251 21.72 -27.09 16.93
CA LEU A 251 20.83 -26.49 17.92
C LEU A 251 19.71 -25.73 17.20
N ASP A 252 18.49 -26.26 17.31
CA ASP A 252 17.28 -25.62 16.81
C ASP A 252 16.31 -25.37 17.96
N LEU A 253 16.12 -24.08 18.28
CA LEU A 253 15.18 -23.60 19.28
C LEU A 253 14.12 -22.67 18.65
N SER A 254 13.98 -22.71 17.32
CA SER A 254 13.14 -21.79 16.57
C SER A 254 11.67 -21.78 17.04
N TYR A 255 10.95 -20.70 16.79
CA TYR A 255 9.52 -20.54 17.10
C TYR A 255 9.16 -20.76 18.58
N ASN A 256 10.08 -20.45 19.50
CA ASN A 256 9.82 -20.38 20.94
C ASN A 256 9.86 -18.93 21.44
N ILE A 257 8.93 -18.52 22.30
CA ILE A 257 8.74 -17.10 22.65
C ILE A 257 9.62 -16.73 23.86
N PHE A 258 10.87 -16.35 23.60
CA PHE A 258 11.83 -15.96 24.63
C PHE A 258 11.89 -14.46 24.91
N SER A 259 10.76 -13.74 24.80
CA SER A 259 10.70 -12.26 24.84
C SER A 259 11.34 -11.62 26.08
N ASP A 260 11.23 -12.28 27.23
CA ASP A 260 11.78 -11.81 28.51
C ASP A 260 13.24 -12.27 28.75
N SER A 261 13.82 -13.01 27.81
CA SER A 261 15.17 -13.57 27.93
C SER A 261 16.20 -12.81 27.10
N LEU A 262 17.42 -12.75 27.62
CA LEU A 262 18.60 -12.30 26.88
C LEU A 262 19.41 -13.51 26.42
N LEU A 263 20.09 -13.40 25.28
CA LEU A 263 20.89 -14.49 24.72
C LEU A 263 22.05 -14.86 25.69
N PRO A 264 22.13 -16.11 26.15
CA PRO A 264 23.09 -16.54 27.18
C PRO A 264 24.46 -16.96 26.62
N GLN A 265 25.50 -16.92 27.49
CA GLN A 265 26.90 -17.19 27.11
C GLN A 265 27.14 -18.63 26.65
N TRP A 266 26.38 -19.59 27.19
CA TRP A 266 26.60 -21.00 26.91
C TRP A 266 26.39 -21.34 25.43
N ILE A 267 25.55 -20.61 24.70
CA ILE A 267 25.38 -20.80 23.25
C ILE A 267 26.72 -20.57 22.52
N PHE A 268 27.45 -19.51 22.89
CA PHE A 268 28.76 -19.20 22.30
C PHE A 268 29.89 -20.13 22.75
N SER A 269 29.65 -21.05 23.69
CA SER A 269 30.61 -22.10 24.09
C SER A 269 30.51 -23.37 23.21
N LEU A 270 29.51 -23.45 22.33
CA LEU A 270 29.26 -24.60 21.46
C LEU A 270 30.08 -24.50 20.15
N HIS A 271 31.40 -24.65 20.26
CA HIS A 271 32.33 -24.43 19.13
C HIS A 271 32.17 -25.38 17.94
N ASN A 272 31.48 -26.51 18.12
CA ASN A 272 31.28 -27.53 17.09
C ASN A 272 30.00 -27.31 16.26
N LEU A 273 29.21 -26.27 16.54
CA LEU A 273 27.97 -26.03 15.82
C LEU A 273 28.19 -25.87 14.31
N VAL A 274 27.35 -26.58 13.57
CA VAL A 274 27.19 -26.52 12.11
C VAL A 274 25.87 -25.85 11.74
N LEU A 275 24.85 -25.98 12.60
CA LEU A 275 23.53 -25.33 12.46
C LEU A 275 23.12 -24.69 13.78
N LEU A 276 22.81 -23.39 13.73
CA LEU A 276 22.14 -22.65 14.79
C LEU A 276 20.86 -22.03 14.22
N ASP A 277 19.72 -22.43 14.77
CA ASP A 277 18.41 -21.88 14.43
C ASP A 277 17.71 -21.33 15.68
N LEU A 278 17.53 -20.02 15.70
CA LEU A 278 16.80 -19.25 16.71
C LEU A 278 15.69 -18.43 16.04
N THR A 279 15.22 -18.82 14.85
CA THR A 279 14.20 -18.10 14.08
C THR A 279 12.96 -17.84 14.93
N ASN A 280 12.43 -16.62 14.88
CA ASN A 280 11.18 -16.23 15.55
C ASN A 280 11.17 -16.50 17.06
N CYS A 281 12.29 -16.17 17.71
CA CYS A 281 12.46 -16.33 19.15
C CYS A 281 12.20 -15.08 19.99
N PHE A 282 12.07 -13.90 19.36
CA PHE A 282 11.86 -12.60 20.01
C PHE A 282 12.93 -12.21 21.06
N ILE A 283 14.16 -12.70 20.92
CA ILE A 283 15.26 -12.41 21.85
C ILE A 283 15.76 -10.98 21.62
N SER A 284 15.68 -10.16 22.67
CA SER A 284 15.87 -8.71 22.54
C SER A 284 17.32 -8.24 22.57
N GLY A 285 18.20 -8.94 23.27
CA GLY A 285 19.59 -8.52 23.49
C GLY A 285 20.51 -9.61 24.04
N LEU A 286 21.75 -9.21 24.34
CA LEU A 286 22.78 -10.05 24.93
C LEU A 286 22.82 -9.89 26.45
N ASN A 287 23.12 -10.97 27.18
CA ASN A 287 23.33 -10.89 28.63
C ASN A 287 24.54 -9.99 28.99
N PRO A 288 24.47 -9.14 30.05
CA PRO A 288 25.55 -8.22 30.40
C PRO A 288 26.87 -8.93 30.74
N GLY A 289 28.01 -8.42 30.26
CA GLY A 289 29.35 -8.95 30.56
C GLY A 289 29.83 -10.09 29.65
N ILE A 290 29.01 -10.49 28.68
CA ILE A 290 29.34 -11.51 27.68
C ILE A 290 30.22 -10.93 26.56
N ARG A 291 31.23 -11.70 26.13
CA ARG A 291 31.90 -11.48 24.84
C ARG A 291 31.24 -12.39 23.79
N ALA A 292 30.20 -11.86 23.14
CA ALA A 292 29.48 -12.55 22.08
C ALA A 292 30.05 -12.15 20.71
N ASP A 293 30.52 -13.15 19.97
CA ASP A 293 31.08 -13.01 18.63
C ASP A 293 30.83 -14.29 17.84
N PHE A 294 30.24 -14.19 16.64
CA PHE A 294 30.01 -15.35 15.77
C PHE A 294 31.30 -16.04 15.32
N ASN A 295 32.47 -15.41 15.47
CA ASN A 295 33.79 -16.05 15.33
C ASN A 295 33.95 -17.30 16.23
N SER A 296 33.10 -17.46 17.23
CA SER A 296 33.06 -18.62 18.13
C SER A 296 32.60 -19.92 17.45
N PHE A 297 32.05 -19.84 16.22
CA PHE A 297 31.48 -20.97 15.47
C PHE A 297 32.22 -21.22 14.14
N PRO A 298 33.46 -21.73 14.14
CA PRO A 298 34.26 -21.91 12.92
C PRO A 298 33.74 -23.00 11.96
N SER A 299 32.79 -23.82 12.40
CA SER A 299 32.18 -24.90 11.62
C SER A 299 30.79 -24.57 11.09
N LEU A 300 30.26 -23.38 11.39
CA LEU A 300 28.88 -23.02 11.08
C LEU A 300 28.65 -22.96 9.57
N THR A 301 27.59 -23.64 9.13
CA THR A 301 27.13 -23.66 7.73
C THR A 301 25.74 -23.04 7.59
N THR A 302 24.95 -23.08 8.65
CA THR A 302 23.59 -22.52 8.70
C THR A 302 23.45 -21.66 9.94
N LEU A 303 23.12 -20.38 9.75
CA LEU A 303 22.75 -19.45 10.80
C LEU A 303 21.40 -18.84 10.44
N SER A 304 20.36 -19.20 11.21
CA SER A 304 19.02 -18.62 11.08
C SER A 304 18.62 -18.01 12.42
N VAL A 305 18.49 -16.69 12.46
CA VAL A 305 18.20 -15.95 13.70
C VAL A 305 17.16 -14.86 13.45
N SER A 306 16.37 -15.01 12.40
CA SER A 306 15.37 -14.04 12.00
C SER A 306 14.34 -13.75 13.08
N SER A 307 13.75 -12.56 13.03
CA SER A 307 12.79 -12.08 14.05
C SER A 307 13.37 -12.05 15.47
N ASN A 308 14.65 -11.63 15.60
CA ASN A 308 15.30 -11.36 16.88
C ASN A 308 16.13 -10.06 16.82
N THR A 309 16.08 -9.23 17.86
CA THR A 309 16.79 -7.93 17.84
C THR A 309 18.21 -7.97 18.42
N PHE A 310 18.64 -9.07 19.06
CA PHE A 310 19.99 -9.18 19.63
C PHE A 310 21.11 -9.06 18.59
N VAL A 311 20.82 -9.40 17.32
CA VAL A 311 21.78 -9.40 16.21
C VAL A 311 22.24 -7.98 15.84
N ASN A 312 21.47 -6.94 16.19
CA ASN A 312 21.81 -5.52 15.96
C ASN A 312 23.04 -5.03 16.78
N SER A 313 23.76 -5.92 17.45
CA SER A 313 25.07 -5.65 18.05
C SER A 313 26.16 -5.56 16.99
N SER A 314 26.95 -4.49 17.00
CA SER A 314 28.09 -4.32 16.09
C SER A 314 29.14 -5.42 16.22
N SER A 315 29.32 -6.01 17.40
CA SER A 315 30.27 -7.12 17.60
C SER A 315 29.85 -8.38 16.84
N LEU A 316 28.55 -8.71 16.88
CA LEU A 316 28.00 -9.88 16.21
C LEU A 316 28.02 -9.69 14.69
N LEU A 317 27.58 -8.54 14.20
CA LEU A 317 27.56 -8.22 12.77
C LEU A 317 28.96 -8.31 12.16
N ASN A 318 29.98 -7.75 12.81
CA ASN A 318 31.36 -7.85 12.32
C ASN A 318 31.87 -9.30 12.27
N GLY A 319 31.45 -10.14 13.23
CA GLY A 319 31.80 -11.55 13.30
C GLY A 319 31.24 -12.40 12.14
N LEU A 320 30.16 -11.98 11.47
CA LEU A 320 29.57 -12.72 10.35
C LEU A 320 30.56 -12.94 9.20
N SER A 321 31.44 -11.97 8.94
CA SER A 321 32.43 -12.04 7.86
C SER A 321 33.48 -13.15 8.04
N SER A 322 33.65 -13.68 9.26
CA SER A 322 34.62 -14.75 9.54
C SER A 322 34.09 -16.16 9.24
N LEU A 323 32.77 -16.30 9.06
CA LEU A 323 32.08 -17.58 8.89
C LEU A 323 32.30 -18.15 7.48
N SER A 324 33.55 -18.44 7.14
CA SER A 324 33.96 -18.84 5.78
C SER A 324 33.28 -20.10 5.22
N LYS A 325 32.65 -20.94 6.08
CA LYS A 325 31.90 -22.14 5.66
C LYS A 325 30.39 -21.90 5.53
N LEU A 326 29.93 -20.67 5.77
CA LEU A 326 28.51 -20.34 5.82
C LEU A 326 27.86 -20.52 4.44
N ARG A 327 26.78 -21.30 4.43
CA ARG A 327 25.96 -21.60 3.25
C ARG A 327 24.62 -20.88 3.31
N LEU A 328 24.01 -20.79 4.49
CA LEU A 328 22.75 -20.10 4.74
C LEU A 328 22.93 -19.09 5.87
N LEU A 329 22.55 -17.84 5.58
CA LEU A 329 22.43 -16.76 6.54
C LEU A 329 21.04 -16.14 6.43
N ASP A 330 20.26 -16.24 7.49
CA ASP A 330 18.99 -15.52 7.64
C ASP A 330 19.04 -14.67 8.92
N VAL A 331 19.07 -13.34 8.71
CA VAL A 331 18.99 -12.30 9.74
C VAL A 331 17.86 -11.32 9.42
N SER A 332 16.79 -11.82 8.80
CA SER A 332 15.61 -11.03 8.47
C SER A 332 14.87 -10.57 9.73
N ASN A 333 14.23 -9.40 9.67
CA ASN A 333 13.43 -8.86 10.77
C ASN A 333 14.19 -8.76 12.12
N CYS A 334 15.47 -8.37 12.06
CA CYS A 334 16.36 -8.29 13.24
C CYS A 334 16.59 -6.85 13.73
N ASN A 335 15.87 -5.87 13.20
CA ASN A 335 16.04 -4.44 13.49
C ASN A 335 17.48 -3.93 13.24
N ILE A 336 18.19 -4.53 12.28
CA ILE A 336 19.56 -4.16 11.93
C ILE A 336 19.55 -2.83 11.19
N SER A 337 20.40 -1.88 11.61
CA SER A 337 20.53 -0.57 10.95
C SER A 337 21.92 -0.30 10.38
N ALA A 338 22.94 -1.04 10.82
CA ALA A 338 24.32 -0.86 10.40
C ALA A 338 24.59 -1.42 9.00
N PRO A 339 25.49 -0.81 8.21
CA PRO A 339 25.95 -1.37 6.94
C PRO A 339 26.76 -2.65 7.17
N ILE A 340 26.55 -3.67 6.35
CA ILE A 340 27.09 -5.01 6.56
C ILE A 340 27.46 -5.75 5.27
N LEU A 341 26.77 -5.51 4.14
CA LEU A 341 26.96 -6.27 2.91
C LEU A 341 28.38 -6.14 2.37
N GLY A 342 29.04 -4.99 2.57
CA GLY A 342 30.41 -4.76 2.13
C GLY A 342 31.42 -5.78 2.67
N ASN A 343 31.15 -6.37 3.84
CA ASN A 343 32.04 -7.30 4.51
C ASN A 343 31.79 -8.78 4.15
N LEU A 344 30.72 -9.09 3.40
CA LEU A 344 30.29 -10.46 3.12
C LEU A 344 30.83 -11.02 1.80
N HIS A 345 31.57 -10.23 1.01
CA HIS A 345 32.05 -10.59 -0.31
C HIS A 345 32.98 -11.82 -0.35
N ASN A 346 33.55 -12.23 0.79
CA ASN A 346 34.45 -13.39 0.91
C ASN A 346 33.74 -14.71 1.27
N LEU A 347 32.43 -14.70 1.49
CA LEU A 347 31.66 -15.88 1.87
C LEU A 347 31.32 -16.76 0.65
N SER A 348 32.35 -17.24 -0.06
CA SER A 348 32.23 -17.91 -1.37
C SER A 348 31.38 -19.21 -1.40
N PHE A 349 31.11 -19.81 -0.24
CA PHE A 349 30.24 -20.99 -0.10
C PHE A 349 28.77 -20.64 0.12
N THR A 350 28.45 -19.35 0.29
CA THR A 350 27.09 -18.92 0.58
C THR A 350 26.17 -19.14 -0.61
N VAL A 351 25.01 -19.72 -0.30
CA VAL A 351 23.95 -20.10 -1.23
C VAL A 351 22.69 -19.30 -0.94
N HIS A 352 22.47 -18.90 0.32
CA HIS A 352 21.29 -18.17 0.74
C HIS A 352 21.70 -17.01 1.66
N LEU A 353 21.30 -15.81 1.27
CA LEU A 353 21.43 -14.58 2.06
C LEU A 353 20.06 -13.92 2.18
N ASP A 354 19.60 -13.77 3.42
CA ASP A 354 18.38 -13.04 3.76
C ASP A 354 18.68 -11.98 4.83
N PHE A 355 18.53 -10.72 4.43
CA PHE A 355 18.61 -9.52 5.27
C PHE A 355 17.30 -8.73 5.26
N SER A 356 16.20 -9.34 4.79
CA SER A 356 14.94 -8.67 4.57
C SER A 356 14.33 -8.05 5.83
N ASN A 357 13.46 -7.05 5.66
CA ASN A 357 12.67 -6.46 6.74
C ASN A 357 13.54 -5.88 7.89
N ASN A 358 14.62 -5.18 7.54
CA ASN A 358 15.50 -4.50 8.48
C ASN A 358 15.48 -2.97 8.23
N GLN A 359 16.39 -2.23 8.87
CA GLN A 359 16.53 -0.78 8.71
C GLN A 359 17.88 -0.41 8.07
N ILE A 360 18.51 -1.33 7.33
CA ILE A 360 19.89 -1.20 6.84
C ILE A 360 19.97 -0.06 5.84
N VAL A 361 20.83 0.92 6.11
CA VAL A 361 21.16 2.03 5.20
C VAL A 361 22.53 1.77 4.61
N GLU A 362 22.59 1.22 3.40
CA GLU A 362 23.84 0.88 2.72
C GLU A 362 23.68 0.99 1.19
N GLU A 363 24.74 1.37 0.48
CA GLU A 363 24.79 1.18 -0.97
C GLU A 363 25.10 -0.29 -1.25
N ILE A 364 24.29 -0.97 -2.08
CA ILE A 364 24.51 -2.40 -2.34
C ILE A 364 25.88 -2.58 -3.01
N PRO A 365 26.84 -3.25 -2.36
CA PRO A 365 28.20 -3.30 -2.85
C PRO A 365 28.29 -4.24 -4.05
N LYS A 366 28.84 -3.75 -5.15
CA LYS A 366 29.06 -4.57 -6.36
C LYS A 366 29.92 -5.82 -6.13
N SER A 367 30.75 -5.85 -5.10
CA SER A 367 31.52 -7.05 -4.72
C SER A 367 30.65 -8.22 -4.28
N LEU A 368 29.38 -7.98 -3.92
CA LEU A 368 28.43 -9.05 -3.60
C LEU A 368 28.19 -9.98 -4.80
N SER A 369 28.37 -9.48 -6.04
CA SER A 369 28.29 -10.31 -7.26
C SER A 369 29.37 -11.38 -7.36
N ASN A 370 30.42 -11.34 -6.51
CA ASN A 370 31.44 -12.38 -6.46
C ASN A 370 30.90 -13.72 -5.95
N LEU A 371 29.73 -13.72 -5.30
CA LEU A 371 29.07 -14.89 -4.74
C LEU A 371 28.29 -15.67 -5.81
N CYS A 372 28.99 -16.19 -6.83
CA CYS A 372 28.36 -16.92 -7.95
C CYS A 372 27.62 -18.23 -7.56
N ASN A 373 27.73 -18.67 -6.30
CA ASN A 373 27.00 -19.82 -5.75
C ASN A 373 25.64 -19.47 -5.15
N LEU A 374 25.25 -18.19 -5.10
CA LEU A 374 23.97 -17.78 -4.54
C LEU A 374 22.80 -18.36 -5.35
N ASN A 375 21.89 -18.98 -4.62
CA ASN A 375 20.54 -19.33 -5.06
C ASN A 375 19.53 -18.28 -4.61
N THR A 376 19.70 -17.70 -3.43
CA THR A 376 18.77 -16.73 -2.86
C THR A 376 19.52 -15.50 -2.40
N LEU A 377 19.06 -14.35 -2.89
CA LEU A 377 19.42 -13.03 -2.37
C LEU A 377 18.13 -12.27 -2.05
N ASP A 378 17.81 -12.17 -0.76
CA ASP A 378 16.68 -11.39 -0.26
C ASP A 378 17.17 -10.21 0.59
N LEU A 379 16.95 -8.99 0.07
CA LEU A 379 17.28 -7.72 0.69
C LEU A 379 16.05 -6.80 0.81
N GLN A 380 14.83 -7.35 0.70
CA GLN A 380 13.62 -6.53 0.65
C GLN A 380 13.36 -5.74 1.94
N SER A 381 12.53 -4.70 1.84
CA SER A 381 12.04 -3.88 2.96
C SER A 381 13.18 -3.36 3.84
N ASN A 382 14.09 -2.60 3.23
CA ASN A 382 15.25 -2.00 3.88
C ASN A 382 15.45 -0.55 3.37
N ASN A 383 16.58 0.07 3.68
CA ASN A 383 16.95 1.38 3.16
C ASN A 383 18.15 1.32 2.20
N PHE A 384 18.31 0.21 1.45
CA PHE A 384 19.38 0.07 0.47
C PHE A 384 19.23 1.08 -0.66
N PHE A 385 20.35 1.60 -1.19
CA PHE A 385 20.37 2.59 -2.27
C PHE A 385 21.52 2.32 -3.24
N GLY A 386 21.68 3.20 -4.25
CA GLY A 386 22.75 3.11 -5.25
C GLY A 386 22.30 2.46 -6.55
N ASN A 387 23.22 2.31 -7.50
CA ASN A 387 22.94 1.77 -8.83
C ASN A 387 23.28 0.27 -8.89
N VAL A 388 22.27 -0.59 -9.11
CA VAL A 388 22.47 -2.05 -9.16
C VAL A 388 22.82 -2.62 -10.53
N SER A 389 22.92 -1.81 -11.59
CA SER A 389 23.23 -2.32 -12.94
C SER A 389 24.51 -3.15 -12.96
N GLU A 390 25.62 -2.60 -12.45
CA GLU A 390 26.91 -3.32 -12.44
C GLU A 390 26.84 -4.61 -11.60
N LEU A 391 26.06 -4.61 -10.51
CA LEU A 391 25.85 -5.81 -9.68
C LEU A 391 25.13 -6.90 -10.49
N LEU A 392 24.03 -6.56 -11.17
CA LEU A 392 23.24 -7.49 -11.97
C LEU A 392 24.01 -7.99 -13.20
N GLU A 393 24.75 -7.11 -13.87
CA GLU A 393 25.64 -7.48 -14.98
C GLU A 393 26.65 -8.54 -14.55
N ARG A 394 27.34 -8.33 -13.42
CA ARG A 394 28.34 -9.27 -12.91
C ARG A 394 27.74 -10.61 -12.47
N PHE A 395 26.51 -10.64 -11.95
CA PHE A 395 25.82 -11.93 -11.73
C PHE A 395 25.60 -12.69 -13.04
N CYS A 396 25.30 -11.96 -14.13
CA CYS A 396 25.18 -12.56 -15.45
C CYS A 396 26.53 -13.06 -15.99
N GLU A 397 27.67 -12.52 -15.52
CA GLU A 397 29.01 -12.93 -15.93
C GLU A 397 29.50 -14.25 -15.30
N CYS A 398 28.86 -14.72 -14.22
CA CYS A 398 29.20 -16.01 -13.62
C CYS A 398 29.18 -17.15 -14.65
N GLU A 399 30.13 -18.08 -14.54
CA GLU A 399 30.26 -19.22 -15.47
C GLU A 399 29.02 -20.14 -15.41
N SER A 400 28.46 -20.31 -14.21
CA SER A 400 27.26 -21.11 -13.95
C SER A 400 26.38 -20.45 -12.89
N PRO A 401 25.58 -19.42 -13.24
CA PRO A 401 24.74 -18.71 -12.28
C PRO A 401 23.68 -19.64 -11.69
N LYS A 402 23.56 -19.68 -10.36
CA LYS A 402 22.62 -20.55 -9.63
C LYS A 402 21.41 -19.80 -9.04
N LEU A 403 21.35 -18.49 -9.25
CA LEU A 403 20.35 -17.62 -8.64
C LEU A 403 18.93 -18.05 -9.04
N LYS A 404 18.09 -18.27 -8.03
CA LYS A 404 16.68 -18.65 -8.11
C LYS A 404 15.76 -17.53 -7.64
N LEU A 405 16.14 -16.82 -6.58
CA LEU A 405 15.39 -15.70 -6.02
C LEU A 405 16.28 -14.46 -5.93
N LEU A 406 15.79 -13.37 -6.52
CA LEU A 406 16.34 -12.03 -6.39
C LEU A 406 15.23 -11.11 -5.87
N ALA A 407 15.29 -10.72 -4.60
CA ALA A 407 14.32 -9.83 -3.98
C ALA A 407 15.01 -8.57 -3.44
N LEU A 408 14.67 -7.42 -4.03
CA LEU A 408 15.14 -6.08 -3.63
C LEU A 408 13.97 -5.14 -3.30
N ARG A 409 12.75 -5.67 -3.16
CA ARG A 409 11.52 -4.89 -2.98
C ARG A 409 11.62 -3.86 -1.86
N GLY A 410 11.01 -2.68 -2.02
CA GLY A 410 10.86 -1.71 -0.93
C GLY A 410 12.20 -1.15 -0.45
N ASN A 411 13.02 -0.70 -1.40
CA ASN A 411 14.30 -0.04 -1.16
C ASN A 411 14.39 1.28 -1.98
N TYR A 412 15.54 1.94 -1.98
CA TYR A 412 15.82 3.15 -2.76
C TYR A 412 16.80 2.88 -3.91
N VAL A 413 16.78 1.66 -4.45
CA VAL A 413 17.73 1.22 -5.48
C VAL A 413 17.40 1.85 -6.83
N THR A 414 18.44 2.28 -7.54
CA THR A 414 18.41 2.85 -8.90
C THR A 414 19.16 1.95 -9.88
N GLY A 415 19.18 2.31 -11.16
CA GLY A 415 19.89 1.55 -12.20
C GLY A 415 18.94 0.99 -13.24
N GLN A 416 19.44 0.08 -14.06
CA GLN A 416 18.78 -0.57 -15.19
C GLN A 416 19.01 -2.07 -15.17
N LEU A 417 18.09 -2.82 -15.76
CA LEU A 417 18.23 -4.26 -15.98
C LEU A 417 19.23 -4.52 -17.12
N PRO A 418 20.15 -5.50 -16.97
CA PRO A 418 21.14 -5.80 -18.01
C PRO A 418 20.53 -6.56 -19.19
N GLU A 419 20.99 -6.26 -20.41
CA GLU A 419 20.58 -6.97 -21.62
C GLU A 419 20.84 -8.49 -21.56
N GLN A 420 21.79 -8.94 -20.74
CA GLN A 420 22.13 -10.35 -20.56
C GLN A 420 21.36 -11.03 -19.41
N LEU A 421 20.31 -10.42 -18.84
CA LEU A 421 19.53 -10.97 -17.72
C LEU A 421 19.07 -12.42 -17.97
N GLY A 422 18.74 -12.76 -19.23
CA GLY A 422 18.40 -14.12 -19.65
C GLY A 422 19.49 -15.21 -19.42
N ARG A 423 20.72 -14.85 -19.03
CA ARG A 423 21.76 -15.80 -18.60
C ARG A 423 21.43 -16.46 -17.26
N LEU A 424 20.61 -15.83 -16.41
CA LEU A 424 20.23 -16.34 -15.09
C LEU A 424 19.08 -17.36 -15.17
N LYS A 425 19.26 -18.41 -15.97
CA LYS A 425 18.21 -19.38 -16.36
C LYS A 425 17.54 -20.14 -15.20
N ASN A 426 18.15 -20.12 -14.02
CA ASN A 426 17.63 -20.76 -12.82
C ASN A 426 16.66 -19.87 -12.02
N LEU A 427 16.45 -18.61 -12.43
CA LEU A 427 15.54 -17.71 -11.74
C LEU A 427 14.11 -18.25 -11.75
N GLU A 428 13.55 -18.37 -10.56
CA GLU A 428 12.16 -18.73 -10.28
C GLU A 428 11.35 -17.51 -9.83
N SER A 429 11.99 -16.53 -9.18
CA SER A 429 11.34 -15.29 -8.72
C SER A 429 12.26 -14.08 -8.84
N ILE A 430 11.71 -12.99 -9.39
CA ILE A 430 12.32 -11.66 -9.40
C ILE A 430 11.32 -10.69 -8.76
N ASP A 431 11.69 -10.08 -7.63
CA ASP A 431 10.93 -9.01 -7.00
C ASP A 431 11.79 -7.76 -6.82
N LEU A 432 11.53 -6.76 -7.67
CA LEU A 432 12.21 -5.46 -7.69
C LEU A 432 11.23 -4.32 -7.41
N ALA A 433 10.04 -4.63 -6.90
CA ALA A 433 8.97 -3.67 -6.72
C ALA A 433 9.33 -2.55 -5.73
N TYR A 434 8.65 -1.40 -5.80
CA TYR A 434 8.86 -0.27 -4.89
C TYR A 434 10.33 0.18 -4.81
N ASN A 435 10.90 0.54 -5.96
CA ASN A 435 12.27 1.05 -6.10
C ASN A 435 12.30 2.27 -7.06
N GLN A 436 13.50 2.63 -7.54
CA GLN A 436 13.73 3.75 -8.46
C GLN A 436 14.47 3.26 -9.73
N LEU A 437 14.20 2.03 -10.18
CA LEU A 437 14.79 1.47 -11.39
C LEU A 437 14.31 2.21 -12.64
N THR A 438 15.19 2.35 -13.61
CA THR A 438 15.01 3.06 -14.87
C THR A 438 15.39 2.15 -16.04
N GLY A 439 15.33 2.65 -17.27
CA GLY A 439 15.68 1.87 -18.47
C GLY A 439 14.52 1.01 -18.95
N THR A 440 14.82 0.02 -19.80
CA THR A 440 13.84 -0.86 -20.45
C THR A 440 13.86 -2.27 -19.85
N ILE A 441 12.78 -3.02 -20.05
CA ILE A 441 12.79 -4.46 -19.78
C ILE A 441 13.50 -5.14 -20.98
N PRO A 442 14.64 -5.83 -20.77
CA PRO A 442 15.44 -6.38 -21.87
C PRO A 442 14.77 -7.58 -22.53
N ASP A 443 14.94 -7.75 -23.84
CA ASP A 443 14.38 -8.87 -24.60
C ASP A 443 14.81 -10.25 -24.05
N SER A 444 16.00 -10.32 -23.45
CA SER A 444 16.52 -11.58 -22.89
C SER A 444 15.70 -12.13 -21.72
N VAL A 445 14.82 -11.31 -21.10
CA VAL A 445 13.92 -11.75 -20.02
C VAL A 445 13.11 -12.99 -20.45
N GLY A 446 12.69 -13.06 -21.72
CA GLY A 446 11.93 -14.18 -22.28
C GLY A 446 12.65 -15.53 -22.27
N SER A 447 13.95 -15.57 -21.95
CA SER A 447 14.74 -16.80 -21.83
C SER A 447 14.66 -17.45 -20.44
N LEU A 448 14.01 -16.80 -19.47
CA LEU A 448 13.89 -17.27 -18.09
C LEU A 448 12.71 -18.24 -17.93
N HIS A 449 12.79 -19.40 -18.56
CA HIS A 449 11.67 -20.35 -18.66
C HIS A 449 11.16 -20.92 -17.32
N LEU A 450 11.98 -20.87 -16.26
CA LEU A 450 11.62 -21.32 -14.91
C LEU A 450 10.98 -20.22 -14.05
N LEU A 451 10.90 -18.98 -14.55
CA LEU A 451 10.41 -17.84 -13.80
C LEU A 451 8.91 -17.99 -13.55
N LYS A 452 8.52 -17.96 -12.27
CA LYS A 452 7.14 -18.06 -11.78
C LYS A 452 6.58 -16.70 -11.38
N THR A 453 7.43 -15.85 -10.81
CA THR A 453 7.05 -14.51 -10.32
C THR A 453 7.94 -13.44 -10.92
N LEU A 454 7.33 -12.43 -11.52
CA LEU A 454 7.99 -11.25 -12.04
C LEU A 454 7.28 -9.98 -11.53
N GLN A 455 7.88 -9.34 -10.53
CA GLN A 455 7.36 -8.11 -9.92
C GLN A 455 8.36 -6.97 -10.09
N MET A 456 7.93 -5.91 -10.77
CA MET A 456 8.74 -4.71 -11.02
C MET A 456 7.91 -3.43 -10.86
N ASN A 457 6.78 -3.50 -10.16
CA ASN A 457 5.86 -2.39 -10.02
C ASN A 457 6.40 -1.26 -9.14
N ILE A 458 5.88 -0.05 -9.37
CA ILE A 458 6.30 1.16 -8.64
C ILE A 458 7.82 1.37 -8.83
N ASN A 459 8.19 1.64 -10.08
CA ASN A 459 9.52 2.00 -10.53
C ASN A 459 9.41 3.12 -11.58
N GLN A 460 10.49 3.38 -12.33
CA GLN A 460 10.54 4.37 -13.41
C GLN A 460 10.94 3.70 -14.74
N LEU A 461 10.56 2.42 -14.93
CA LEU A 461 10.84 1.68 -16.16
C LEU A 461 10.14 2.32 -17.36
N THR A 462 10.78 2.28 -18.52
CA THR A 462 10.37 2.92 -19.77
C THR A 462 10.42 1.94 -20.93
N GLY A 463 9.99 2.35 -22.12
CA GLY A 463 9.99 1.52 -23.32
C GLY A 463 8.83 0.52 -23.33
N SER A 464 8.81 -0.35 -24.34
CA SER A 464 7.78 -1.36 -24.51
C SER A 464 8.01 -2.59 -23.64
N ILE A 465 6.92 -3.27 -23.28
CA ILE A 465 7.00 -4.64 -22.78
C ILE A 465 7.47 -5.51 -23.95
N PRO A 466 8.59 -6.25 -23.84
CA PRO A 466 9.17 -6.97 -24.95
C PRO A 466 8.30 -8.16 -25.37
N ASP A 467 8.16 -8.39 -26.68
CA ASP A 467 7.40 -9.53 -27.23
C ASP A 467 7.95 -10.88 -26.77
N THR A 468 9.23 -10.95 -26.36
CA THR A 468 9.83 -12.16 -25.82
C THR A 468 9.25 -12.58 -24.47
N ILE A 469 8.48 -11.73 -23.78
CA ILE A 469 7.86 -12.05 -22.49
C ILE A 469 6.98 -13.31 -22.55
N GLY A 470 6.39 -13.61 -23.71
CA GLY A 470 5.64 -14.85 -23.96
C GLY A 470 6.48 -16.14 -23.91
N GLY A 471 7.81 -16.05 -23.73
CA GLY A 471 8.71 -17.19 -23.50
C GLY A 471 8.79 -17.67 -22.04
N LEU A 472 8.21 -16.92 -21.10
CA LEU A 472 8.20 -17.24 -19.66
C LEU A 472 7.16 -18.33 -19.32
N SER A 473 7.31 -19.53 -19.86
CA SER A 473 6.29 -20.60 -19.85
C SER A 473 5.78 -21.03 -18.47
N SER A 474 6.56 -20.81 -17.40
CA SER A 474 6.16 -21.14 -16.01
C SER A 474 5.61 -19.94 -15.22
N LEU A 475 5.42 -18.78 -15.86
CA LEU A 475 5.03 -17.55 -15.17
C LEU A 475 3.59 -17.63 -14.65
N ASN A 476 3.45 -17.44 -13.36
CA ASN A 476 2.17 -17.44 -12.64
C ASN A 476 1.73 -16.03 -12.25
N PHE A 477 2.69 -15.16 -11.89
CA PHE A 477 2.44 -13.83 -11.37
C PHE A 477 3.26 -12.78 -12.14
N LEU A 478 2.60 -11.82 -12.78
CA LEU A 478 3.21 -10.71 -13.50
C LEU A 478 2.65 -9.37 -13.02
N ASP A 479 3.51 -8.52 -12.44
CA ASP A 479 3.17 -7.16 -12.04
C ASP A 479 4.21 -6.14 -12.53
N LEU A 480 3.81 -5.34 -13.51
CA LEU A 480 4.59 -4.24 -14.09
C LEU A 480 3.94 -2.87 -13.86
N SER A 481 2.99 -2.79 -12.92
CA SER A 481 2.17 -1.60 -12.71
C SER A 481 2.96 -0.38 -12.19
N TYR A 482 2.39 0.82 -12.31
CA TYR A 482 3.00 2.07 -11.84
C TYR A 482 4.43 2.26 -12.37
N ASN A 483 4.57 2.28 -13.68
CA ASN A 483 5.82 2.57 -14.40
C ASN A 483 5.54 3.56 -15.54
N ASN A 484 6.53 3.83 -16.37
CA ASN A 484 6.41 4.66 -17.57
C ASN A 484 6.48 3.80 -18.85
N LEU A 485 6.01 2.55 -18.81
CA LEU A 485 6.03 1.63 -19.96
C LEU A 485 5.09 2.15 -21.05
N ASN A 486 5.49 2.00 -22.31
CA ASN A 486 4.77 2.51 -23.47
C ASN A 486 4.70 1.45 -24.59
N GLY A 487 4.36 1.85 -25.82
CA GLY A 487 4.22 0.92 -26.94
C GLY A 487 2.95 0.05 -26.83
N SER A 488 2.93 -1.08 -27.54
CA SER A 488 1.80 -2.00 -27.57
C SER A 488 1.82 -3.00 -26.42
N PHE A 489 0.63 -3.43 -25.98
CA PHE A 489 0.50 -4.64 -25.16
C PHE A 489 0.86 -5.87 -26.01
N PRO A 490 1.85 -6.69 -25.63
CA PRO A 490 2.38 -7.74 -26.52
C PRO A 490 1.42 -8.93 -26.63
N GLU A 491 1.10 -9.34 -27.86
CA GLU A 491 0.22 -10.49 -28.15
C GLU A 491 0.79 -11.81 -27.60
N SER A 492 2.12 -11.89 -27.46
CA SER A 492 2.81 -13.07 -26.95
C SER A 492 2.47 -13.44 -25.51
N ILE A 493 1.91 -12.51 -24.71
CA ILE A 493 1.36 -12.80 -23.38
C ILE A 493 0.32 -13.92 -23.46
N GLY A 494 -0.43 -14.01 -24.56
CA GLY A 494 -1.42 -15.07 -24.78
C GLY A 494 -0.84 -16.49 -24.83
N ARG A 495 0.48 -16.68 -24.72
CA ARG A 495 1.16 -17.98 -24.62
C ARG A 495 1.39 -18.46 -23.18
N LEU A 496 1.18 -17.60 -22.17
CA LEU A 496 1.52 -17.86 -20.77
C LEU A 496 0.40 -18.65 -20.05
N GLY A 497 0.25 -19.94 -20.36
CA GLY A 497 -0.88 -20.74 -19.89
C GLY A 497 -1.02 -20.91 -18.36
N GLU A 498 0.08 -20.79 -17.62
CA GLU A 498 0.13 -20.89 -16.15
C GLU A 498 -0.15 -19.54 -15.44
N LEU A 499 -0.36 -18.46 -16.19
CA LEU A 499 -0.52 -17.11 -15.64
C LEU A 499 -1.86 -16.99 -14.91
N VAL A 500 -1.79 -16.72 -13.61
CA VAL A 500 -2.94 -16.55 -12.72
C VAL A 500 -3.21 -15.06 -12.47
N PHE A 501 -2.15 -14.27 -12.29
CA PHE A 501 -2.23 -12.86 -11.95
C PHE A 501 -1.47 -12.00 -12.96
N LEU A 502 -2.19 -11.10 -13.63
CA LEU A 502 -1.64 -10.19 -14.64
C LEU A 502 -2.04 -8.74 -14.35
N THR A 503 -1.04 -7.90 -14.09
CA THR A 503 -1.27 -6.46 -13.95
C THR A 503 -0.18 -5.60 -14.61
N VAL A 504 -0.64 -4.58 -15.35
CA VAL A 504 0.21 -3.58 -16.02
C VAL A 504 -0.37 -2.16 -15.90
N HIS A 505 -1.29 -1.95 -14.94
CA HIS A 505 -2.01 -0.68 -14.79
C HIS A 505 -1.10 0.51 -14.41
N HIS A 506 -1.59 1.73 -14.61
CA HIS A 506 -0.82 2.97 -14.46
C HIS A 506 0.50 2.95 -15.25
N ASN A 507 0.35 2.82 -16.57
CA ASN A 507 1.43 2.94 -17.53
C ASN A 507 0.95 3.82 -18.72
N SER A 508 1.72 3.89 -19.79
CA SER A 508 1.38 4.59 -21.03
C SER A 508 1.23 3.64 -22.21
N LEU A 509 0.75 2.41 -21.98
CA LEU A 509 0.54 1.42 -23.04
C LEU A 509 -0.56 1.88 -24.00
N THR A 510 -0.38 1.58 -25.28
CA THR A 510 -1.24 2.00 -26.40
C THR A 510 -1.51 0.80 -27.32
N GLY A 511 -2.26 1.01 -28.40
CA GLY A 511 -2.50 -0.03 -29.40
C GLY A 511 -3.79 -0.81 -29.16
N ILE A 512 -3.92 -1.92 -29.91
CA ILE A 512 -5.17 -2.66 -30.02
C ILE A 512 -5.03 -4.00 -29.29
N VAL A 513 -5.94 -4.26 -28.36
CA VAL A 513 -6.08 -5.54 -27.67
C VAL A 513 -7.17 -6.37 -28.35
N THR A 514 -6.81 -7.59 -28.71
CA THR A 514 -7.67 -8.60 -29.38
C THR A 514 -7.73 -9.88 -28.55
N GLU A 515 -8.63 -10.80 -28.89
CA GLU A 515 -8.76 -12.12 -28.27
C GLU A 515 -7.47 -12.96 -28.26
N ASN A 516 -6.56 -12.71 -29.21
CA ASN A 516 -5.29 -13.45 -29.31
C ASN A 516 -4.37 -13.22 -28.09
N HIS A 517 -4.44 -12.03 -27.48
CA HIS A 517 -3.66 -11.69 -26.28
C HIS A 517 -3.99 -12.58 -25.08
N PHE A 518 -5.12 -13.29 -25.15
CA PHE A 518 -5.74 -14.00 -24.04
C PHE A 518 -6.01 -15.47 -24.33
N THR A 519 -5.69 -15.96 -25.54
CA THR A 519 -6.21 -17.23 -26.08
C THR A 519 -5.81 -18.48 -25.30
N ASN A 520 -4.60 -18.53 -24.68
CA ASN A 520 -4.19 -19.68 -23.87
C ASN A 520 -4.13 -19.42 -22.37
N LEU A 521 -4.63 -18.29 -21.86
CA LEU A 521 -4.51 -17.92 -20.44
C LEU A 521 -5.53 -18.67 -19.55
N THR A 522 -5.57 -20.00 -19.60
CA THR A 522 -6.61 -20.82 -18.96
C THR A 522 -6.67 -20.70 -17.44
N SER A 523 -5.55 -20.35 -16.79
CA SER A 523 -5.45 -20.24 -15.33
C SER A 523 -5.72 -18.84 -14.79
N LEU A 524 -5.99 -17.86 -15.65
CA LEU A 524 -6.08 -16.44 -15.25
C LEU A 524 -7.29 -16.16 -14.35
N THR A 525 -7.03 -15.56 -13.18
CA THR A 525 -8.07 -15.15 -12.23
C THR A 525 -8.08 -13.63 -12.03
N THR A 526 -6.96 -12.95 -12.22
CA THR A 526 -6.84 -11.50 -12.07
C THR A 526 -6.29 -10.85 -13.33
N LEU A 527 -7.07 -9.91 -13.89
CA LEU A 527 -6.67 -9.06 -15.01
C LEU A 527 -6.84 -7.60 -14.63
N TRP A 528 -5.72 -6.90 -14.43
CA TRP A 528 -5.71 -5.47 -14.12
C TRP A 528 -4.80 -4.70 -15.07
N ILE A 529 -5.38 -4.18 -16.15
CA ILE A 529 -4.62 -3.47 -17.19
C ILE A 529 -5.10 -2.03 -17.42
N GLY A 530 -6.07 -1.58 -16.63
CA GLY A 530 -6.61 -0.23 -16.69
C GLY A 530 -5.56 0.88 -16.52
N GLU A 531 -5.98 2.13 -16.58
CA GLU A 531 -5.08 3.30 -16.46
C GLU A 531 -3.94 3.24 -17.50
N ASN A 532 -4.33 2.89 -18.72
CA ASN A 532 -3.53 2.83 -19.94
C ASN A 532 -4.37 3.35 -21.12
N LYS A 533 -3.76 3.55 -22.29
CA LYS A 533 -4.44 4.06 -23.50
C LYS A 533 -4.75 2.94 -24.51
N LEU A 534 -5.10 1.76 -24.00
CA LEU A 534 -5.39 0.56 -24.81
C LEU A 534 -6.78 0.64 -25.43
N THR A 535 -6.96 0.09 -26.62
CA THR A 535 -8.26 -0.04 -27.28
C THR A 535 -8.61 -1.51 -27.50
N PHE A 536 -9.74 -1.97 -26.94
CA PHE A 536 -10.21 -3.34 -27.13
C PHE A 536 -11.02 -3.47 -28.41
N LYS A 537 -10.58 -4.32 -29.34
CA LYS A 537 -11.29 -4.64 -30.59
C LYS A 537 -11.26 -6.14 -30.83
N LEU A 538 -12.23 -6.84 -30.27
CA LEU A 538 -12.38 -8.28 -30.47
C LEU A 538 -12.97 -8.56 -31.85
N ASN A 539 -12.31 -9.39 -32.67
CA ASN A 539 -12.76 -9.70 -34.02
C ASN A 539 -13.77 -10.87 -34.00
N VAL A 540 -13.67 -11.77 -33.02
CA VAL A 540 -14.60 -12.88 -32.84
C VAL A 540 -15.88 -12.42 -32.14
N LYS A 541 -17.01 -12.52 -32.86
CA LYS A 541 -18.33 -12.26 -32.30
C LYS A 541 -18.68 -13.30 -31.24
N ASN A 542 -19.14 -12.83 -30.07
CA ASN A 542 -19.49 -13.68 -28.91
C ASN A 542 -18.31 -14.53 -28.41
N TRP A 543 -17.09 -14.01 -28.48
CA TRP A 543 -15.94 -14.66 -27.89
C TRP A 543 -16.15 -14.95 -26.40
N ILE A 544 -15.80 -16.17 -25.98
CA ILE A 544 -15.80 -16.60 -24.60
C ILE A 544 -14.34 -16.79 -24.20
N PRO A 545 -13.82 -16.01 -23.23
CA PRO A 545 -12.44 -16.17 -22.76
C PRO A 545 -12.22 -17.57 -22.18
N PRO A 546 -11.00 -18.12 -22.27
CA PRO A 546 -10.66 -19.45 -21.75
C PRO A 546 -10.55 -19.50 -20.21
N PHE A 547 -10.88 -18.41 -19.52
CA PHE A 547 -10.71 -18.21 -18.08
C PHE A 547 -11.97 -17.66 -17.40
N LYS A 548 -11.96 -17.72 -16.07
CA LYS A 548 -12.97 -17.16 -15.18
C LYS A 548 -12.31 -16.24 -14.17
N LEU A 549 -12.42 -14.94 -14.42
CA LEU A 549 -11.84 -13.92 -13.57
C LEU A 549 -12.61 -13.77 -12.26
N GLN A 550 -11.85 -13.48 -11.20
CA GLN A 550 -12.31 -12.90 -9.95
C GLN A 550 -12.16 -11.38 -9.97
N VAL A 551 -11.07 -10.87 -10.54
CA VAL A 551 -10.78 -9.43 -10.64
C VAL A 551 -10.64 -9.03 -12.10
N LEU A 552 -11.50 -8.11 -12.55
CA LEU A 552 -11.40 -7.47 -13.85
C LEU A 552 -11.36 -5.95 -13.69
N ARG A 553 -10.18 -5.36 -13.87
CA ARG A 553 -9.98 -3.91 -13.82
C ARG A 553 -9.36 -3.39 -15.10
N ILE A 554 -10.20 -2.84 -15.97
CA ILE A 554 -9.83 -2.34 -17.30
C ILE A 554 -10.34 -0.92 -17.56
N GLY A 555 -10.64 -0.19 -16.48
CA GLY A 555 -10.97 1.23 -16.54
C GLY A 555 -9.91 2.06 -17.28
N PHE A 556 -10.32 3.20 -17.82
CA PHE A 556 -9.51 4.13 -18.64
C PHE A 556 -9.03 3.57 -19.99
N CYS A 557 -9.32 2.30 -20.32
CA CYS A 557 -9.12 1.74 -21.66
C CYS A 557 -10.34 1.98 -22.55
N ASN A 558 -10.17 2.10 -23.86
CA ASN A 558 -11.29 2.28 -24.79
C ASN A 558 -11.97 0.95 -25.13
N LEU A 559 -13.17 0.72 -24.59
CA LEU A 559 -14.02 -0.45 -24.87
C LEU A 559 -15.23 -0.12 -25.75
N GLY A 560 -15.68 1.14 -25.69
CA GLY A 560 -16.95 1.56 -26.25
C GLY A 560 -17.04 1.58 -27.78
N PRO A 561 -18.24 1.88 -28.32
CA PRO A 561 -19.38 2.45 -27.60
C PRO A 561 -20.30 1.43 -26.91
N ARG A 562 -20.17 0.12 -27.18
CA ARG A 562 -21.09 -0.92 -26.66
C ARG A 562 -20.48 -1.72 -25.51
N PHE A 563 -21.33 -2.30 -24.66
CA PHE A 563 -20.89 -3.26 -23.65
C PHE A 563 -20.28 -4.52 -24.31
N PRO A 564 -19.06 -4.92 -23.92
CA PRO A 564 -18.47 -6.15 -24.45
C PRO A 564 -19.18 -7.40 -23.92
N LEU A 565 -19.75 -8.20 -24.83
CA LEU A 565 -20.54 -9.40 -24.47
C LEU A 565 -19.73 -10.48 -23.74
N TRP A 566 -18.42 -10.54 -23.94
CA TRP A 566 -17.56 -11.52 -23.28
C TRP A 566 -17.53 -11.35 -21.75
N ILE A 567 -17.73 -10.13 -21.24
CA ILE A 567 -17.75 -9.83 -19.80
C ILE A 567 -18.91 -10.56 -19.12
N GLN A 568 -20.04 -10.73 -19.83
CA GLN A 568 -21.19 -11.51 -19.34
C GLN A 568 -20.82 -12.96 -18.98
N SER A 569 -19.78 -13.52 -19.61
CA SER A 569 -19.33 -14.87 -19.29
C SER A 569 -18.53 -14.97 -17.98
N GLN A 570 -18.14 -13.86 -17.36
CA GLN A 570 -17.30 -13.79 -16.17
C GLN A 570 -18.15 -13.78 -14.89
N THR A 571 -18.79 -14.91 -14.60
CA THR A 571 -19.76 -15.06 -13.50
C THR A 571 -19.13 -15.14 -12.10
N SER A 572 -17.81 -15.23 -12.00
CA SER A 572 -17.07 -15.41 -10.75
C SER A 572 -16.41 -14.12 -10.24
N LEU A 573 -16.76 -12.97 -10.83
CA LEU A 573 -16.17 -11.68 -10.48
C LEU A 573 -16.55 -11.28 -9.04
N THR A 574 -15.53 -10.88 -8.29
CA THR A 574 -15.63 -10.13 -7.03
C THR A 574 -15.36 -8.65 -7.28
N GLU A 575 -14.58 -8.30 -8.30
CA GLU A 575 -14.28 -6.91 -8.65
C GLU A 575 -14.44 -6.64 -10.15
N LEU A 576 -15.17 -5.57 -10.48
CA LEU A 576 -15.38 -5.10 -11.85
C LEU A 576 -15.18 -3.59 -11.94
N ASP A 577 -14.16 -3.17 -12.68
CA ASP A 577 -13.90 -1.77 -13.01
C ASP A 577 -13.86 -1.56 -14.53
N LEU A 578 -14.86 -0.82 -15.01
CA LEU A 578 -15.02 -0.34 -16.40
C LEU A 578 -15.14 1.19 -16.45
N ALA A 579 -14.62 1.91 -15.44
CA ALA A 579 -14.69 3.36 -15.38
C ALA A 579 -13.98 4.01 -16.57
N ASN A 580 -14.52 5.08 -17.13
CA ASN A 580 -13.89 5.85 -18.22
C ASN A 580 -13.48 4.98 -19.43
N THR A 581 -14.39 4.12 -19.90
CA THR A 581 -14.12 3.19 -21.01
C THR A 581 -14.83 3.57 -22.32
N ASN A 582 -15.37 4.78 -22.38
CA ASN A 582 -16.07 5.37 -23.52
C ASN A 582 -17.34 4.59 -23.93
N ILE A 583 -17.93 3.81 -23.02
CA ILE A 583 -19.19 3.11 -23.26
C ILE A 583 -20.33 4.13 -23.29
N SER A 584 -21.20 4.05 -24.30
CA SER A 584 -22.31 4.99 -24.51
C SER A 584 -23.64 4.29 -24.82
N ASP A 585 -23.77 3.02 -24.43
CA ASP A 585 -24.91 2.15 -24.73
C ASP A 585 -25.95 2.15 -23.59
N LEU A 586 -27.09 1.52 -23.82
CA LEU A 586 -28.04 1.20 -22.76
C LEU A 586 -27.45 0.16 -21.81
N ILE A 587 -27.62 0.38 -20.50
CA ILE A 587 -27.25 -0.58 -19.46
C ILE A 587 -28.01 -1.90 -19.66
N PRO A 588 -27.33 -3.03 -19.87
CA PRO A 588 -28.00 -4.28 -20.17
C PRO A 588 -28.49 -4.98 -18.90
N ASN A 589 -29.66 -5.62 -18.95
CA ASN A 589 -30.26 -6.30 -17.80
C ASN A 589 -29.38 -7.39 -17.17
N TRP A 590 -28.52 -8.03 -17.97
CA TRP A 590 -27.64 -9.08 -17.46
C TRP A 590 -26.60 -8.54 -16.47
N ILE A 591 -26.25 -7.24 -16.52
CA ILE A 591 -25.29 -6.64 -15.59
C ILE A 591 -25.79 -6.74 -14.14
N TRP A 592 -27.10 -6.62 -13.96
CA TRP A 592 -27.81 -6.71 -12.69
C TRP A 592 -28.16 -8.14 -12.27
N THR A 593 -27.64 -9.17 -12.93
CA THR A 593 -27.93 -10.57 -12.55
C THR A 593 -26.71 -11.45 -12.57
N THR A 594 -25.72 -11.09 -13.40
CA THR A 594 -24.49 -11.87 -13.59
C THR A 594 -23.52 -11.71 -12.43
N PHE A 595 -23.47 -10.53 -11.80
CA PHE A 595 -22.41 -10.14 -10.85
C PHE A 595 -22.88 -10.14 -9.40
N SER A 596 -23.47 -11.25 -8.96
CA SER A 596 -24.05 -11.33 -7.61
C SER A 596 -23.02 -11.33 -6.48
N SER A 597 -21.78 -11.76 -6.77
CA SER A 597 -20.70 -11.86 -5.79
C SER A 597 -19.79 -10.64 -5.76
N VAL A 598 -20.10 -9.60 -6.56
CA VAL A 598 -19.24 -8.42 -6.66
C VAL A 598 -19.29 -7.59 -5.37
N THR A 599 -18.10 -7.26 -4.87
CA THR A 599 -17.85 -6.34 -3.76
C THR A 599 -17.34 -4.99 -4.24
N TYR A 600 -16.71 -4.92 -5.42
CA TYR A 600 -16.29 -3.68 -6.07
C TYR A 600 -16.93 -3.57 -7.45
N PHE A 601 -17.81 -2.60 -7.67
CA PHE A 601 -18.43 -2.35 -8.98
C PHE A 601 -18.32 -0.89 -9.39
N ASN A 602 -17.48 -0.62 -10.39
CA ASN A 602 -17.27 0.71 -10.93
C ASN A 602 -17.51 0.74 -12.45
N ILE A 603 -18.47 1.54 -12.90
CA ILE A 603 -18.71 1.84 -14.33
C ILE A 603 -18.79 3.36 -14.58
N SER A 604 -18.19 4.15 -13.69
CA SER A 604 -18.30 5.60 -13.71
C SER A 604 -17.61 6.26 -14.90
N HIS A 605 -17.85 7.55 -15.09
CA HIS A 605 -17.19 8.35 -16.14
C HIS A 605 -17.40 7.80 -17.56
N ASN A 606 -18.61 7.33 -17.85
CA ASN A 606 -19.00 6.86 -19.17
C ASN A 606 -20.19 7.68 -19.68
N ASN A 607 -20.82 7.24 -20.77
CA ASN A 607 -22.04 7.85 -21.29
C ASN A 607 -23.19 6.83 -21.32
N ILE A 608 -23.22 5.94 -20.32
CA ILE A 608 -24.17 4.84 -20.21
C ILE A 608 -25.57 5.39 -19.91
N GLN A 609 -26.56 4.86 -20.61
CA GLN A 609 -27.96 5.29 -20.52
C GLN A 609 -28.85 4.20 -19.94
N GLY A 610 -30.06 4.58 -19.51
CA GLY A 610 -31.11 3.66 -19.06
C GLY A 610 -31.49 3.87 -17.60
N MET A 611 -32.32 2.96 -17.09
CA MET A 611 -32.79 2.97 -15.70
C MET A 611 -31.96 2.03 -14.84
N LEU A 612 -31.81 2.38 -13.56
CA LEU A 612 -31.16 1.53 -12.56
C LEU A 612 -31.96 0.23 -12.34
N GLY A 613 -31.26 -0.90 -12.30
CA GLY A 613 -31.84 -2.23 -12.11
C GLY A 613 -32.03 -2.61 -10.63
N ASN A 614 -32.33 -3.88 -10.39
CA ASN A 614 -32.30 -4.43 -9.04
C ASN A 614 -30.83 -4.62 -8.59
N VAL A 615 -30.54 -4.33 -7.32
CA VAL A 615 -29.21 -4.52 -6.70
C VAL A 615 -29.29 -5.33 -5.41
N SER A 616 -30.46 -5.90 -5.08
CA SER A 616 -30.71 -6.60 -3.82
C SER A 616 -29.86 -7.87 -3.60
N PHE A 617 -29.15 -8.33 -4.62
CA PHE A 617 -28.30 -9.51 -4.58
C PHE A 617 -26.83 -9.18 -4.27
N LEU A 618 -26.45 -7.90 -4.24
CA LEU A 618 -25.05 -7.52 -4.02
C LEU A 618 -24.60 -7.96 -2.63
N THR A 619 -23.33 -8.35 -2.53
CA THR A 619 -22.68 -8.75 -1.28
C THR A 619 -22.72 -7.60 -0.26
N PRO A 620 -22.96 -7.88 1.03
CA PRO A 620 -22.75 -6.89 2.09
C PRO A 620 -21.33 -6.29 2.06
N GLY A 621 -21.20 -5.00 2.34
CA GLY A 621 -19.97 -4.23 2.22
C GLY A 621 -19.58 -3.87 0.79
N ALA A 622 -20.48 -4.07 -0.19
CA ALA A 622 -20.16 -3.73 -1.58
C ALA A 622 -20.05 -2.22 -1.82
N LEU A 623 -19.22 -1.88 -2.80
CA LEU A 623 -18.80 -0.54 -3.19
C LEU A 623 -19.26 -0.31 -4.61
N LEU A 624 -20.16 0.65 -4.80
CA LEU A 624 -20.87 0.87 -6.06
C LEU A 624 -20.68 2.29 -6.56
N ASP A 625 -19.91 2.45 -7.64
CA ASP A 625 -19.70 3.73 -8.33
C ASP A 625 -20.30 3.68 -9.75
N LEU A 626 -21.44 4.37 -9.91
CA LEU A 626 -22.14 4.56 -11.19
C LEU A 626 -22.13 6.04 -11.62
N SER A 627 -21.26 6.85 -11.03
CA SER A 627 -21.23 8.30 -11.23
C SER A 627 -20.84 8.70 -12.65
N TYR A 628 -21.11 9.95 -13.04
CA TYR A 628 -20.76 10.52 -14.35
C TYR A 628 -21.23 9.64 -15.51
N ASN A 629 -22.55 9.50 -15.63
CA ASN A 629 -23.24 8.75 -16.68
C ASN A 629 -24.54 9.47 -17.08
N SER A 630 -25.41 8.80 -17.85
CA SER A 630 -26.73 9.31 -18.26
C SER A 630 -27.87 8.44 -17.73
N PHE A 631 -27.74 7.89 -16.52
CA PHE A 631 -28.81 7.14 -15.86
C PHE A 631 -29.98 8.07 -15.53
N HIS A 632 -31.21 7.61 -15.77
CA HIS A 632 -32.42 8.39 -15.56
C HIS A 632 -33.54 7.55 -14.92
N GLY A 633 -34.65 8.19 -14.58
CA GLY A 633 -35.77 7.57 -13.87
C GLY A 633 -35.77 7.90 -12.38
N LEU A 634 -36.54 7.13 -11.61
CA LEU A 634 -36.61 7.28 -10.16
C LEU A 634 -35.43 6.57 -9.48
N LEU A 635 -34.88 7.13 -8.40
CA LEU A 635 -33.98 6.41 -7.50
C LEU A 635 -34.74 5.20 -6.89
N PRO A 636 -34.35 3.95 -7.18
CA PRO A 636 -35.14 2.82 -6.70
C PRO A 636 -34.91 2.58 -5.20
N GLY A 637 -36.00 2.49 -4.42
CA GLY A 637 -35.92 2.30 -2.96
C GLY A 637 -35.13 1.06 -2.55
N HIS A 638 -35.12 -0.01 -3.36
CA HIS A 638 -34.41 -1.26 -3.05
C HIS A 638 -32.88 -1.14 -3.00
N PHE A 639 -32.29 0.00 -3.38
CA PHE A 639 -30.87 0.28 -3.17
C PHE A 639 -30.50 0.37 -1.68
N ASN A 640 -31.47 0.55 -0.78
CA ASN A 640 -31.26 0.53 0.67
C ASN A 640 -31.23 -0.88 1.29
N ARG A 641 -31.49 -1.93 0.50
CA ARG A 641 -31.58 -3.31 0.98
C ARG A 641 -30.22 -4.00 1.13
N PRO A 642 -29.32 -4.01 0.12
CA PRO A 642 -27.98 -4.49 0.34
C PRO A 642 -27.29 -3.58 1.34
N ASP A 643 -26.50 -4.16 2.23
CA ASP A 643 -25.74 -3.41 3.23
C ASP A 643 -24.46 -2.88 2.58
N LEU A 644 -24.61 -1.94 1.65
CA LEU A 644 -23.50 -1.32 0.92
C LEU A 644 -22.63 -0.50 1.86
N ASP A 645 -21.35 -0.38 1.55
CA ASP A 645 -20.44 0.54 2.24
C ASP A 645 -20.31 1.88 1.49
N LEU A 646 -20.36 1.86 0.15
CA LEU A 646 -20.30 3.05 -0.70
C LEU A 646 -21.33 2.99 -1.82
N LEU A 647 -22.07 4.10 -2.01
CA LEU A 647 -22.96 4.32 -3.13
C LEU A 647 -22.73 5.70 -3.75
N ASP A 648 -22.15 5.74 -4.94
CA ASP A 648 -22.00 6.94 -5.75
C ASP A 648 -22.86 6.86 -7.03
N LEU A 649 -23.87 7.73 -7.10
CA LEU A 649 -24.76 7.91 -8.25
C LEU A 649 -24.67 9.34 -8.80
N SER A 650 -23.63 10.09 -8.42
CA SER A 650 -23.51 11.50 -8.75
C SER A 650 -23.37 11.76 -10.24
N SER A 651 -23.73 12.96 -10.69
CA SER A 651 -23.64 13.37 -12.11
C SER A 651 -24.40 12.42 -13.05
N ASN A 652 -25.70 12.29 -12.79
CA ASN A 652 -26.66 11.54 -13.60
C ASN A 652 -27.95 12.37 -13.79
N SER A 653 -29.01 11.75 -14.31
CA SER A 653 -30.33 12.35 -14.49
C SER A 653 -31.42 11.66 -13.65
N LEU A 654 -31.05 11.16 -12.46
CA LEU A 654 -31.98 10.53 -11.53
C LEU A 654 -32.93 11.55 -10.91
N SER A 655 -34.12 11.10 -10.54
CA SER A 655 -35.21 11.93 -10.03
C SER A 655 -35.99 11.21 -8.92
N GLY A 656 -36.98 11.88 -8.35
CA GLY A 656 -37.79 11.35 -7.24
C GLY A 656 -37.37 11.88 -5.88
N SER A 657 -37.99 11.34 -4.83
CA SER A 657 -37.77 11.69 -3.43
C SER A 657 -36.84 10.70 -2.74
N LEU A 658 -36.16 11.13 -1.67
CA LEU A 658 -35.34 10.25 -0.82
C LEU A 658 -36.15 9.38 0.14
N GLU A 659 -37.45 9.64 0.29
CA GLU A 659 -38.29 8.96 1.29
C GLU A 659 -38.26 7.44 1.17
N GLU A 660 -38.40 6.89 -0.04
CA GLU A 660 -38.42 5.44 -0.25
C GLU A 660 -37.06 4.81 0.09
N PHE A 661 -35.96 5.49 -0.25
CA PHE A 661 -34.60 5.01 0.04
C PHE A 661 -34.27 5.12 1.54
N LEU A 662 -34.57 6.25 2.19
CA LEU A 662 -34.15 6.51 3.57
C LEU A 662 -35.04 5.87 4.63
N CYS A 663 -36.35 5.74 4.37
CA CYS A 663 -37.33 5.39 5.41
C CYS A 663 -37.97 4.01 5.22
N SER A 664 -38.10 3.52 3.98
CA SER A 664 -38.90 2.33 3.70
C SER A 664 -38.12 1.03 3.91
N GLY A 665 -38.69 0.08 4.66
CA GLY A 665 -38.19 -1.30 4.72
C GLY A 665 -36.85 -1.48 5.45
N ILE A 666 -36.47 -0.57 6.34
CA ILE A 666 -35.28 -0.68 7.19
C ILE A 666 -35.68 -1.22 8.57
N GLN A 667 -35.15 -2.38 8.94
CA GLN A 667 -35.41 -3.04 10.24
C GLN A 667 -34.23 -2.93 11.21
N GLU A 668 -33.01 -2.76 10.68
CA GLU A 668 -31.75 -2.65 11.42
C GLU A 668 -30.91 -1.49 10.83
N PRO A 669 -30.01 -0.87 11.60
CA PRO A 669 -29.11 0.16 11.10
C PRO A 669 -28.28 -0.31 9.90
N ARG A 670 -28.11 0.56 8.91
CA ARG A 670 -27.35 0.29 7.68
C ARG A 670 -25.89 0.70 7.82
N GLN A 671 -24.99 -0.05 7.19
CA GLN A 671 -23.54 0.15 7.21
C GLN A 671 -23.02 1.14 6.16
N LEU A 672 -23.90 1.81 5.41
CA LEU A 672 -23.48 2.73 4.36
C LEU A 672 -22.65 3.88 4.92
N SER A 673 -21.36 3.90 4.56
CA SER A 673 -20.39 4.92 4.93
C SER A 673 -20.43 6.13 4.01
N VAL A 674 -20.66 5.93 2.71
CA VAL A 674 -20.67 7.02 1.72
C VAL A 674 -21.93 6.99 0.87
N LEU A 675 -22.69 8.09 0.90
CA LEU A 675 -23.81 8.33 0.00
C LEU A 675 -23.56 9.60 -0.82
N ASN A 676 -23.36 9.44 -2.12
CA ASN A 676 -23.19 10.55 -3.05
C ASN A 676 -24.26 10.52 -4.16
N LEU A 677 -25.16 11.52 -4.11
CA LEU A 677 -26.24 11.73 -5.07
C LEU A 677 -26.13 13.10 -5.77
N ALA A 678 -24.95 13.72 -5.71
CA ALA A 678 -24.73 15.07 -6.24
C ALA A 678 -25.09 15.20 -7.72
N ASN A 679 -25.47 16.40 -8.15
CA ASN A 679 -25.69 16.75 -9.56
C ASN A 679 -26.67 15.78 -10.26
N ASN A 680 -27.89 15.69 -9.73
CA ASN A 680 -29.01 14.92 -10.27
C ASN A 680 -30.27 15.82 -10.33
N ASN A 681 -31.42 15.22 -10.66
CA ASN A 681 -32.72 15.88 -10.70
C ASN A 681 -33.65 15.43 -9.55
N MET A 682 -33.08 15.08 -8.40
CA MET A 682 -33.83 14.65 -7.21
C MET A 682 -34.63 15.82 -6.63
N SER A 683 -35.80 15.54 -6.05
CA SER A 683 -36.73 16.57 -5.58
C SER A 683 -37.50 16.11 -4.33
N GLY A 684 -38.41 16.95 -3.82
CA GLY A 684 -39.16 16.65 -2.60
C GLY A 684 -38.42 17.11 -1.34
N VAL A 685 -38.82 16.62 -0.18
CA VAL A 685 -38.19 16.94 1.11
C VAL A 685 -37.12 15.92 1.47
N ILE A 686 -36.10 16.35 2.22
CA ILE A 686 -35.14 15.43 2.83
C ILE A 686 -35.84 14.77 4.03
N SER A 687 -36.26 13.51 3.89
CA SER A 687 -37.00 12.79 4.93
C SER A 687 -36.17 12.55 6.20
N ASP A 688 -36.84 12.56 7.36
CA ASP A 688 -36.21 12.49 8.68
C ASP A 688 -36.10 11.03 9.20
N CYS A 689 -35.24 10.23 8.56
CA CYS A 689 -35.01 8.80 8.90
C CYS A 689 -33.54 8.45 9.10
N TRP A 690 -32.71 9.45 9.44
CA TRP A 690 -31.25 9.34 9.49
C TRP A 690 -30.71 8.53 10.67
N THR A 691 -31.51 8.28 11.70
CA THR A 691 -31.15 7.38 12.81
C THR A 691 -30.91 5.93 12.36
N ASN A 692 -31.35 5.55 11.16
CA ASN A 692 -31.10 4.24 10.60
C ASN A 692 -29.75 4.14 9.86
N TRP A 693 -29.00 5.23 9.74
CA TRP A 693 -27.80 5.37 8.91
C TRP A 693 -26.60 5.81 9.76
N GLU A 694 -26.42 5.18 10.93
CA GLU A 694 -25.43 5.59 11.94
C GLU A 694 -23.97 5.40 11.51
N SER A 695 -23.69 4.61 10.46
CA SER A 695 -22.33 4.43 9.90
C SER A 695 -21.95 5.49 8.86
N LEU A 696 -22.86 6.39 8.48
CA LEU A 696 -22.65 7.35 7.39
C LEU A 696 -21.58 8.39 7.72
N VAL A 697 -20.48 8.37 6.96
CA VAL A 697 -19.33 9.26 7.09
C VAL A 697 -19.42 10.46 6.13
N ILE A 698 -19.89 10.25 4.91
CA ILE A 698 -20.03 11.27 3.87
C ILE A 698 -21.45 11.26 3.31
N LEU A 699 -22.11 12.41 3.35
CA LEU A 699 -23.40 12.65 2.70
C LEU A 699 -23.28 13.80 1.71
N ASN A 700 -23.41 13.51 0.42
CA ASN A 700 -23.41 14.52 -0.64
C ASN A 700 -24.71 14.49 -1.46
N LEU A 701 -25.50 15.57 -1.37
CA LEU A 701 -26.75 15.82 -2.09
C LEU A 701 -26.67 17.12 -2.92
N GLU A 702 -25.47 17.61 -3.20
CA GLU A 702 -25.21 18.84 -3.94
C GLU A 702 -26.04 18.91 -5.25
N LYS A 703 -26.47 20.11 -5.64
CA LYS A 703 -26.99 20.41 -6.98
C LYS A 703 -28.14 19.48 -7.40
N ASN A 704 -29.20 19.54 -6.60
CA ASN A 704 -30.46 18.84 -6.83
C ASN A 704 -31.63 19.84 -6.68
N GLN A 705 -32.86 19.36 -6.54
CA GLN A 705 -34.06 20.17 -6.32
C GLN A 705 -34.73 19.88 -4.96
N PHE A 706 -33.96 19.47 -3.95
CA PHE A 706 -34.50 19.23 -2.61
C PHE A 706 -35.04 20.51 -1.99
N SER A 707 -36.15 20.39 -1.25
CA SER A 707 -36.90 21.50 -0.67
C SER A 707 -37.34 21.18 0.77
N GLY A 708 -38.04 22.10 1.42
CA GLY A 708 -38.44 21.93 2.82
C GLY A 708 -37.30 22.26 3.79
N ILE A 709 -37.32 21.69 4.99
CA ILE A 709 -36.35 21.97 6.06
C ILE A 709 -35.22 20.94 6.10
N ILE A 710 -34.06 21.31 6.67
CA ILE A 710 -32.99 20.36 6.99
C ILE A 710 -33.39 19.57 8.25
N PRO A 711 -33.48 18.23 8.21
CA PRO A 711 -33.79 17.42 9.39
C PRO A 711 -32.73 17.57 10.49
N SER A 712 -33.17 17.67 11.75
CA SER A 712 -32.24 17.81 12.88
C SER A 712 -31.49 16.51 13.19
N SER A 713 -32.03 15.35 12.84
CA SER A 713 -31.41 14.05 13.07
C SER A 713 -30.09 13.84 12.32
N ILE A 714 -29.85 14.54 11.20
CA ILE A 714 -28.57 14.50 10.48
C ILE A 714 -27.41 14.92 11.39
N GLY A 715 -27.64 15.95 12.21
CA GLY A 715 -26.64 16.42 13.18
C GLY A 715 -26.37 15.46 14.34
N ASN A 716 -27.20 14.41 14.50
CA ASN A 716 -27.05 13.41 15.55
C ASN A 716 -26.31 12.15 15.06
N ILE A 717 -25.98 12.03 13.78
CA ILE A 717 -25.17 10.92 13.25
C ILE A 717 -23.74 11.09 13.76
N SER A 718 -23.26 10.16 14.59
CA SER A 718 -21.98 10.27 15.29
C SER A 718 -20.76 9.98 14.40
N SER A 719 -20.95 9.30 13.28
CA SER A 719 -19.91 8.98 12.28
C SER A 719 -19.78 10.04 11.18
N LEU A 720 -20.78 10.92 11.02
CA LEU A 720 -20.84 11.84 9.89
C LEU A 720 -19.77 12.92 10.02
N LEU A 721 -18.84 12.94 9.05
CA LEU A 721 -17.74 13.89 8.98
C LEU A 721 -18.00 14.98 7.95
N SER A 722 -18.75 14.67 6.88
CA SER A 722 -18.97 15.58 5.76
C SER A 722 -20.42 15.61 5.33
N LEU A 723 -21.00 16.81 5.30
CA LEU A 723 -22.32 17.09 4.77
C LEU A 723 -22.23 18.16 3.68
N ASP A 724 -22.58 17.79 2.46
CA ASP A 724 -22.73 18.70 1.33
C ASP A 724 -24.15 18.63 0.77
N ILE A 725 -24.92 19.71 0.94
CA ILE A 725 -26.28 19.84 0.40
C ILE A 725 -26.47 21.18 -0.32
N ARG A 726 -25.37 21.75 -0.85
CA ARG A 726 -25.40 23.04 -1.54
C ARG A 726 -26.18 22.99 -2.84
N GLN A 727 -26.58 24.15 -3.36
CA GLN A 727 -27.33 24.29 -4.61
C GLN A 727 -28.63 23.48 -4.63
N ASN A 728 -29.49 23.72 -3.64
CA ASN A 728 -30.82 23.13 -3.51
C ASN A 728 -31.86 24.23 -3.23
N LYS A 729 -33.09 23.87 -2.87
CA LYS A 729 -34.19 24.77 -2.52
C LYS A 729 -34.59 24.64 -1.04
N LEU A 730 -33.63 24.31 -0.17
CA LEU A 730 -33.87 24.08 1.25
C LEU A 730 -34.18 25.40 1.95
N SER A 731 -35.10 25.38 2.90
CA SER A 731 -35.68 26.55 3.58
C SER A 731 -35.78 26.30 5.09
N GLY A 732 -36.33 27.26 5.82
CA GLY A 732 -36.42 27.18 7.28
C GLY A 732 -35.11 27.55 7.97
N ASN A 733 -35.07 27.34 9.29
CA ASN A 733 -33.95 27.76 10.13
C ASN A 733 -32.83 26.71 10.16
N LEU A 734 -31.60 27.15 10.43
CA LEU A 734 -30.45 26.27 10.65
C LEU A 734 -30.66 25.34 11.85
N PRO A 735 -30.51 24.01 11.70
CA PRO A 735 -30.63 23.07 12.81
C PRO A 735 -29.46 23.23 13.79
N VAL A 736 -29.78 23.41 15.08
CA VAL A 736 -28.77 23.52 16.15
C VAL A 736 -27.96 22.24 16.31
N SER A 737 -28.57 21.07 16.13
CA SER A 737 -27.90 19.77 16.19
C SER A 737 -26.76 19.68 15.18
N LEU A 738 -26.94 20.21 13.97
CA LEU A 738 -25.94 20.18 12.92
C LEU A 738 -24.71 21.03 13.28
N LEU A 739 -24.95 22.27 13.75
CA LEU A 739 -23.90 23.21 14.12
C LEU A 739 -23.14 22.84 15.40
N ASN A 740 -23.72 21.95 16.21
CA ASN A 740 -23.14 21.46 17.46
C ASN A 740 -22.72 19.98 17.40
N SER A 741 -22.66 19.39 16.20
CA SER A 741 -22.16 18.03 16.02
C SER A 741 -20.68 17.93 16.41
N LYS A 742 -20.32 16.82 17.08
CA LYS A 742 -18.94 16.54 17.52
C LYS A 742 -18.08 15.95 16.40
N SER A 743 -18.71 15.27 15.45
CA SER A 743 -18.05 14.55 14.36
C SER A 743 -17.87 15.41 13.12
N LEU A 744 -18.84 16.27 12.78
CA LEU A 744 -18.81 17.03 11.52
C LEU A 744 -17.58 17.94 11.40
N ILE A 745 -16.92 17.79 10.25
CA ILE A 745 -15.73 18.55 9.83
C ILE A 745 -16.11 19.53 8.71
N ILE A 746 -17.01 19.13 7.80
CA ILE A 746 -17.45 19.91 6.65
C ILE A 746 -18.99 20.07 6.69
N ILE A 747 -19.45 21.31 6.62
CA ILE A 747 -20.86 21.68 6.43
C ILE A 747 -20.97 22.67 5.26
N GLU A 748 -21.50 22.19 4.14
CA GLU A 748 -21.76 22.97 2.92
C GLU A 748 -23.27 23.13 2.69
N LEU A 749 -23.80 24.31 3.02
CA LEU A 749 -25.22 24.68 2.87
C LEU A 749 -25.42 25.83 1.88
N ALA A 750 -24.40 26.14 1.07
CA ALA A 750 -24.41 27.26 0.15
C ALA A 750 -25.56 27.17 -0.88
N GLU A 751 -26.01 28.31 -1.37
CA GLU A 751 -26.98 28.41 -2.48
C GLU A 751 -28.28 27.65 -2.17
N ASN A 752 -28.93 28.04 -1.08
CA ASN A 752 -30.22 27.54 -0.63
C ASN A 752 -31.15 28.71 -0.26
N GLU A 753 -32.29 28.44 0.36
CA GLU A 753 -33.28 29.42 0.81
C GLU A 753 -33.42 29.47 2.34
N LEU A 754 -32.35 29.17 3.08
CA LEU A 754 -32.37 29.13 4.55
C LEU A 754 -32.59 30.53 5.13
N VAL A 755 -33.42 30.61 6.17
CA VAL A 755 -33.85 31.87 6.80
C VAL A 755 -33.51 31.88 8.30
N GLY A 756 -33.79 33.01 8.95
CA GLY A 756 -33.60 33.17 10.39
C GLY A 756 -32.16 33.53 10.74
N ARG A 757 -31.82 33.38 12.03
CA ARG A 757 -30.54 33.82 12.59
C ARG A 757 -29.58 32.65 12.75
N ILE A 758 -28.28 32.93 12.71
CA ILE A 758 -27.25 31.98 13.17
C ILE A 758 -27.46 31.76 14.68
N PRO A 759 -27.69 30.51 15.15
CA PRO A 759 -27.97 30.24 16.56
C PRO A 759 -26.83 30.62 17.50
N THR A 760 -27.13 31.23 18.64
CA THR A 760 -26.13 31.59 19.68
C THR A 760 -25.52 30.37 20.38
N SER A 761 -26.09 29.18 20.17
CA SER A 761 -25.57 27.93 20.72
C SER A 761 -24.44 27.32 19.88
N ILE A 762 -24.06 27.93 18.75
CA ILE A 762 -23.01 27.43 17.84
C ILE A 762 -21.68 27.19 18.60
N GLY A 763 -21.04 26.05 18.35
CA GLY A 763 -19.74 25.72 18.92
C GLY A 763 -19.73 25.40 20.42
N ARG A 764 -20.89 25.36 21.11
CA ARG A 764 -20.95 25.08 22.58
C ARG A 764 -20.41 23.71 22.99
N GLU A 765 -20.44 22.72 22.10
CA GLU A 765 -20.14 21.31 22.40
C GLU A 765 -18.72 20.87 21.97
N ASN A 766 -17.81 21.83 21.74
CA ASN A 766 -16.44 21.59 21.26
C ASN A 766 -16.41 20.80 19.93
N THR A 767 -16.75 21.50 18.84
CA THR A 767 -16.91 20.93 17.50
C THR A 767 -15.57 20.71 16.80
N SER A 768 -15.51 19.70 15.93
CA SER A 768 -14.36 19.45 15.03
C SER A 768 -14.46 20.20 13.68
N LEU A 769 -15.38 21.16 13.58
CA LEU A 769 -15.75 21.82 12.34
C LEU A 769 -14.60 22.64 11.76
N LYS A 770 -14.22 22.34 10.52
CA LYS A 770 -13.18 23.05 9.77
C LYS A 770 -13.73 23.89 8.62
N LEU A 771 -14.86 23.50 8.05
CA LEU A 771 -15.52 24.22 6.97
C LEU A 771 -16.99 24.46 7.32
N LEU A 772 -17.38 25.73 7.31
CA LEU A 772 -18.77 26.17 7.38
C LEU A 772 -19.07 27.13 6.23
N SER A 773 -19.98 26.73 5.35
CA SER A 773 -20.39 27.52 4.20
C SER A 773 -21.91 27.68 4.21
N LEU A 774 -22.35 28.92 4.38
CA LEU A 774 -23.76 29.37 4.42
C LEU A 774 -24.04 30.39 3.31
N ARG A 775 -23.14 30.49 2.33
CA ARG A 775 -23.18 31.45 1.22
C ARG A 775 -24.54 31.45 0.50
N SER A 776 -25.00 32.61 0.04
CA SER A 776 -26.20 32.72 -0.82
C SER A 776 -27.43 32.06 -0.20
N ASN A 777 -27.82 32.54 0.98
CA ASN A 777 -29.05 32.18 1.69
C ASN A 777 -29.80 33.48 2.07
N LYS A 778 -30.81 33.38 2.94
CA LYS A 778 -31.64 34.50 3.43
C LYS A 778 -31.46 34.69 4.95
N LEU A 779 -30.26 34.44 5.48
CA LEU A 779 -29.96 34.53 6.91
C LEU A 779 -29.89 35.99 7.37
N GLU A 780 -30.44 36.28 8.54
CA GLU A 780 -30.57 37.64 9.07
C GLU A 780 -30.02 37.76 10.51
N GLY A 781 -29.99 38.99 11.02
CA GLY A 781 -29.52 39.30 12.38
C GLY A 781 -27.99 39.35 12.48
N LYS A 782 -27.47 39.40 13.72
CA LYS A 782 -26.04 39.52 13.98
C LYS A 782 -25.34 38.17 13.98
N ILE A 783 -24.04 38.15 13.63
CA ILE A 783 -23.17 37.02 13.93
C ILE A 783 -23.02 36.92 15.46
N PRO A 784 -23.34 35.78 16.10
CA PRO A 784 -23.15 35.59 17.53
C PRO A 784 -21.66 35.46 17.88
N ASP A 785 -21.22 36.01 19.01
CA ASP A 785 -19.82 35.91 19.46
C ASP A 785 -19.41 34.44 19.73
N GLU A 786 -20.38 33.58 20.03
CA GLU A 786 -20.17 32.14 20.21
C GLU A 786 -19.65 31.43 18.95
N ILE A 787 -19.74 32.03 17.76
CA ILE A 787 -19.11 31.49 16.55
C ILE A 787 -17.59 31.35 16.70
N CYS A 788 -16.99 32.16 17.58
CA CYS A 788 -15.57 32.12 17.89
C CYS A 788 -15.17 30.89 18.74
N HIS A 789 -16.13 30.05 19.17
CA HIS A 789 -15.85 28.75 19.78
C HIS A 789 -15.44 27.68 18.75
N LEU A 790 -15.64 27.93 17.45
CA LEU A 790 -15.22 27.03 16.37
C LEU A 790 -13.69 27.08 16.18
N SER A 791 -12.90 26.66 17.17
CA SER A 791 -11.44 26.79 17.18
C SER A 791 -10.75 26.21 15.95
N SER A 792 -11.25 25.06 15.47
CA SER A 792 -10.72 24.32 14.32
C SER A 792 -11.13 24.90 12.95
N ILE A 793 -11.96 25.95 12.90
CA ILE A 793 -12.47 26.49 11.64
C ILE A 793 -11.32 27.02 10.78
N GLN A 794 -11.36 26.67 9.51
CA GLN A 794 -10.39 27.03 8.49
C GLN A 794 -11.05 27.86 7.38
N ILE A 795 -12.29 27.49 7.02
CA ILE A 795 -13.08 28.11 5.96
C ILE A 795 -14.42 28.52 6.55
N MET A 796 -14.71 29.81 6.51
CA MET A 796 -16.00 30.36 6.91
C MET A 796 -16.52 31.29 5.80
N ASP A 797 -17.53 30.82 5.07
CA ASP A 797 -18.21 31.59 4.02
C ASP A 797 -19.66 31.88 4.44
N LEU A 798 -19.93 33.13 4.80
CA LEU A 798 -21.26 33.63 5.18
C LEU A 798 -21.77 34.66 4.16
N ALA A 799 -21.16 34.71 2.98
CA ALA A 799 -21.41 35.76 2.01
C ALA A 799 -22.82 35.68 1.40
N HIS A 800 -23.30 36.78 0.80
CA HIS A 800 -24.59 36.81 0.12
C HIS A 800 -25.75 36.40 1.03
N ASN A 801 -25.94 37.13 2.13
CA ASN A 801 -27.03 36.97 3.08
C ASN A 801 -27.57 38.34 3.53
N ASP A 802 -28.48 38.38 4.50
CA ASP A 802 -29.04 39.58 5.12
C ASP A 802 -28.46 39.83 6.54
N LEU A 803 -27.26 39.32 6.84
CA LEU A 803 -26.62 39.46 8.14
C LEU A 803 -26.25 40.93 8.42
N SER A 804 -26.34 41.35 9.67
CA SER A 804 -26.28 42.76 10.08
C SER A 804 -25.55 42.95 11.41
N GLY A 805 -25.39 44.20 11.84
CA GLY A 805 -24.67 44.55 13.06
C GLY A 805 -23.15 44.63 12.84
N ASN A 806 -22.39 44.66 13.93
CA ASN A 806 -20.93 44.79 13.88
C ASN A 806 -20.26 43.44 13.71
N LEU A 807 -19.06 43.44 13.11
CA LEU A 807 -18.20 42.25 13.04
C LEU A 807 -17.72 41.85 14.45
N PRO A 808 -17.69 40.55 14.80
CA PRO A 808 -17.15 40.09 16.08
C PRO A 808 -15.67 40.44 16.24
N THR A 809 -15.27 40.87 17.43
CA THR A 809 -13.86 41.14 17.77
C THR A 809 -13.10 39.88 18.20
N CYS A 810 -13.81 38.76 18.41
CA CYS A 810 -13.27 37.52 18.95
C CYS A 810 -12.61 36.59 17.92
N PHE A 811 -12.46 36.99 16.65
CA PHE A 811 -11.90 36.11 15.59
C PHE A 811 -10.47 35.63 15.88
N THR A 812 -9.72 36.30 16.75
CA THR A 812 -8.42 35.83 17.25
C THR A 812 -8.48 34.52 18.05
N ASN A 813 -9.67 34.09 18.45
CA ASN A 813 -9.90 32.83 19.14
C ASN A 813 -9.96 31.63 18.18
N LEU A 814 -10.11 31.86 16.88
CA LEU A 814 -10.06 30.81 15.86
C LEU A 814 -8.61 30.36 15.66
N THR A 815 -8.20 29.23 16.24
CA THR A 815 -6.77 28.86 16.37
C THR A 815 -6.09 28.60 15.03
N VAL A 816 -6.81 28.02 14.06
CA VAL A 816 -6.26 27.74 12.72
C VAL A 816 -6.14 29.02 11.89
N ILE A 817 -7.21 29.81 11.75
CA ILE A 817 -7.18 31.08 10.99
C ILE A 817 -6.25 32.12 11.63
N SER A 818 -6.13 32.15 12.95
CA SER A 818 -5.17 33.03 13.64
C SER A 818 -3.71 32.57 13.49
N GLY A 819 -3.46 31.36 12.96
CA GLY A 819 -2.12 30.81 12.76
C GLY A 819 -1.48 30.22 14.02
N LYS A 820 -2.26 30.00 15.09
CA LYS A 820 -1.80 29.35 16.34
C LYS A 820 -1.62 27.84 16.14
N GLU A 821 -2.42 27.23 15.27
CA GLU A 821 -2.39 25.80 14.95
C GLU A 821 -2.30 25.57 13.43
N LYS A 822 -1.74 24.42 13.01
CA LYS A 822 -1.70 24.01 11.60
C LYS A 822 -2.91 23.14 11.29
N SER A 823 -3.49 23.31 10.08
CA SER A 823 -4.59 22.46 9.62
C SER A 823 -4.12 21.02 9.35
N SER A 824 -4.96 20.05 9.67
CA SER A 824 -4.79 18.64 9.29
C SER A 824 -5.54 18.32 7.98
N PRO A 825 -5.05 17.35 7.16
CA PRO A 825 -5.66 17.00 5.88
C PRO A 825 -7.14 16.60 5.96
N PHE A 826 -7.89 16.81 4.89
CA PHE A 826 -9.29 16.39 4.73
C PHE A 826 -9.40 15.03 3.98
N ILE A 827 -8.75 13.97 4.46
CA ILE A 827 -8.63 12.70 3.73
C ILE A 827 -8.99 11.51 4.64
N LEU A 828 -9.77 10.55 4.10
CA LEU A 828 -9.91 9.19 4.64
C LEU A 828 -8.93 8.26 3.92
N TYR A 829 -8.23 7.41 4.69
CA TYR A 829 -7.25 6.48 4.14
C TYR A 829 -7.92 5.13 3.89
N ASP A 830 -8.10 4.76 2.62
CA ASP A 830 -8.51 3.42 2.20
C ASP A 830 -7.47 2.89 1.20
N GLU A 831 -6.93 1.71 1.51
CA GLU A 831 -5.91 1.02 0.71
C GLU A 831 -6.44 0.57 -0.67
N LEU A 832 -7.76 0.47 -0.85
CA LEU A 832 -8.38 0.00 -2.10
C LEU A 832 -8.73 1.13 -3.10
N PHE A 833 -8.78 2.40 -2.69
CA PHE A 833 -9.44 3.48 -3.44
C PHE A 833 -8.67 4.79 -3.63
N GLN A 834 -7.33 4.81 -3.51
CA GLN A 834 -6.53 6.04 -3.70
C GLN A 834 -7.16 7.31 -3.06
N ASN A 835 -7.03 7.47 -1.73
CA ASN A 835 -7.37 8.70 -0.98
C ASN A 835 -8.77 9.28 -1.27
N GLN A 836 -9.82 8.78 -0.58
CA GLN A 836 -11.13 9.42 -0.66
C GLN A 836 -11.10 10.77 0.08
N VAL A 837 -11.39 11.86 -0.65
CA VAL A 837 -11.44 13.21 -0.10
C VAL A 837 -12.74 13.37 0.69
N LEU A 838 -12.65 13.92 1.91
CA LEU A 838 -13.83 14.13 2.77
C LEU A 838 -14.86 15.08 2.15
N GLY A 839 -14.47 15.99 1.25
CA GLY A 839 -15.39 16.90 0.56
C GLY A 839 -14.65 17.94 -0.26
N SER A 840 -15.40 18.79 -0.97
CA SER A 840 -14.88 19.90 -1.77
C SER A 840 -15.59 21.21 -1.45
N ALA A 841 -14.94 22.34 -1.70
CA ALA A 841 -15.49 23.67 -1.44
C ALA A 841 -15.37 24.58 -2.66
N SER A 842 -16.45 25.24 -3.04
CA SER A 842 -16.45 26.26 -4.10
C SER A 842 -16.34 27.65 -3.48
N LEU A 843 -15.16 28.27 -3.57
CA LEU A 843 -14.82 29.50 -2.85
C LEU A 843 -14.55 30.65 -3.80
N VAL A 844 -14.89 31.87 -3.41
CA VAL A 844 -14.49 33.09 -4.14
C VAL A 844 -13.13 33.55 -3.63
N THR A 845 -12.09 33.30 -4.42
CA THR A 845 -10.72 33.71 -4.11
C THR A 845 -10.17 34.57 -5.25
N LYS A 846 -9.49 35.67 -4.92
CA LYS A 846 -8.86 36.56 -5.90
C LYS A 846 -9.83 37.05 -7.00
N GLY A 847 -11.09 37.29 -6.63
CA GLY A 847 -12.15 37.76 -7.53
C GLY A 847 -12.74 36.69 -8.48
N ARG A 848 -12.45 35.40 -8.27
CA ARG A 848 -12.98 34.29 -9.09
C ARG A 848 -13.50 33.14 -8.22
N VAL A 849 -14.49 32.40 -8.72
CA VAL A 849 -14.96 31.16 -8.08
C VAL A 849 -13.99 30.04 -8.44
N SER A 850 -13.47 29.31 -7.45
CA SER A 850 -12.61 28.14 -7.63
C SER A 850 -13.06 27.01 -6.72
N THR A 851 -13.11 25.79 -7.24
CA THR A 851 -13.40 24.58 -6.46
C THR A 851 -12.10 23.98 -5.93
N TYR A 852 -12.06 23.69 -4.64
CA TYR A 852 -10.92 23.10 -3.94
C TYR A 852 -11.33 21.74 -3.36
N ASP A 853 -10.54 20.69 -3.65
CA ASP A 853 -10.75 19.31 -3.21
C ASP A 853 -9.51 18.77 -2.45
N ASN A 854 -8.56 18.18 -3.16
CA ASN A 854 -7.34 17.55 -2.65
C ASN A 854 -6.42 18.54 -1.90
N ILE A 855 -6.50 19.82 -2.22
CA ILE A 855 -5.70 20.89 -1.62
C ILE A 855 -6.51 21.78 -0.65
N LEU A 856 -7.74 21.38 -0.32
CA LEU A 856 -8.63 22.16 0.57
C LEU A 856 -7.98 22.47 1.93
N TYR A 857 -7.12 21.57 2.44
CA TYR A 857 -6.39 21.76 3.71
C TYR A 857 -5.38 22.92 3.71
N LEU A 858 -5.07 23.50 2.53
CA LEU A 858 -4.19 24.67 2.41
C LEU A 858 -4.93 26.01 2.45
N VAL A 859 -6.26 26.02 2.34
CA VAL A 859 -7.07 27.23 2.13
C VAL A 859 -7.63 27.77 3.43
N THR A 860 -7.26 28.99 3.84
CA THR A 860 -7.86 29.68 4.99
C THR A 860 -8.59 30.94 4.53
N THR A 861 -9.90 30.98 4.75
CA THR A 861 -10.75 32.07 4.22
C THR A 861 -11.82 32.51 5.20
N LEU A 862 -12.10 33.82 5.16
CA LEU A 862 -13.26 34.44 5.77
C LEU A 862 -13.95 35.30 4.70
N ASP A 863 -15.10 34.84 4.20
CA ASP A 863 -15.93 35.59 3.26
C ASP A 863 -17.23 36.02 3.95
N LEU A 864 -17.38 37.32 4.17
CA LEU A 864 -18.56 37.96 4.76
C LEU A 864 -19.20 38.95 3.79
N SER A 865 -18.85 38.85 2.50
CA SER A 865 -19.26 39.84 1.50
C SER A 865 -20.76 39.82 1.21
N ASN A 866 -21.26 40.92 0.65
CA ASN A 866 -22.65 41.06 0.22
C ASN A 866 -23.65 40.75 1.35
N ASN A 867 -23.53 41.52 2.43
CA ASN A 867 -24.36 41.48 3.64
C ASN A 867 -24.71 42.93 4.05
N LYS A 868 -25.24 43.12 5.27
CA LYS A 868 -25.62 44.42 5.86
C LYS A 868 -24.77 44.77 7.09
N PHE A 869 -23.52 44.29 7.15
CA PHE A 869 -22.63 44.59 8.29
C PHE A 869 -22.31 46.08 8.37
N SER A 870 -22.25 46.61 9.58
CA SER A 870 -22.00 48.02 9.88
C SER A 870 -20.93 48.19 10.95
N GLY A 871 -20.63 49.43 11.35
CA GLY A 871 -19.55 49.71 12.31
C GLY A 871 -18.18 49.62 11.65
N SER A 872 -17.11 49.61 12.46
CA SER A 872 -15.72 49.53 11.98
C SER A 872 -15.22 48.11 11.82
N ILE A 873 -14.22 47.93 10.94
CA ILE A 873 -13.46 46.68 10.84
C ILE A 873 -12.61 46.54 12.12
N PRO A 874 -12.70 45.44 12.89
CA PRO A 874 -11.87 45.22 14.07
C PRO A 874 -10.39 45.08 13.72
N ASP A 875 -9.50 45.68 14.53
CA ASP A 875 -8.04 45.56 14.36
C ASP A 875 -7.57 44.10 14.49
N GLU A 876 -8.29 43.30 15.29
CA GLU A 876 -8.05 41.89 15.49
C GLU A 876 -8.18 41.08 14.19
N LEU A 877 -9.07 41.47 13.28
CA LEU A 877 -9.36 40.71 12.06
C LEU A 877 -8.22 40.75 11.05
N VAL A 878 -7.59 41.91 10.87
CA VAL A 878 -6.47 42.08 9.93
C VAL A 878 -5.12 41.59 10.49
N SER A 879 -5.10 41.24 11.78
CA SER A 879 -3.91 40.71 12.47
C SER A 879 -3.82 39.18 12.44
N LEU A 880 -4.80 38.49 11.84
CA LEU A 880 -4.85 37.02 11.74
C LEU A 880 -3.77 36.50 10.79
N LEU A 881 -2.71 35.89 11.35
CA LEU A 881 -1.52 35.48 10.61
C LEU A 881 -1.77 34.32 9.63
N GLY A 882 -2.69 33.42 9.98
CA GLY A 882 -3.03 32.25 9.20
C GLY A 882 -4.03 32.51 8.08
N LEU A 883 -4.66 33.70 8.00
CA LEU A 883 -5.68 34.03 7.01
C LEU A 883 -5.06 34.31 5.64
N ARG A 884 -5.57 33.66 4.58
CA ARG A 884 -5.11 33.88 3.19
C ARG A 884 -6.08 34.72 2.38
N PHE A 885 -7.38 34.53 2.58
CA PHE A 885 -8.41 35.22 1.81
C PHE A 885 -9.38 35.92 2.76
N LEU A 886 -9.54 37.23 2.60
CA LEU A 886 -10.51 38.04 3.35
C LEU A 886 -11.37 38.83 2.37
N ASN A 887 -12.68 38.64 2.45
CA ASN A 887 -13.65 39.37 1.64
C ASN A 887 -14.75 39.97 2.53
N LEU A 888 -14.77 41.29 2.61
CA LEU A 888 -15.77 42.09 3.35
C LEU A 888 -16.57 43.01 2.41
N SER A 889 -16.46 42.81 1.10
CA SER A 889 -17.04 43.71 0.11
C SER A 889 -18.56 43.77 0.17
N LYS A 890 -19.14 44.84 -0.38
CA LYS A 890 -20.60 45.02 -0.48
C LYS A 890 -21.29 44.92 0.89
N ASN A 891 -20.83 45.72 1.83
CA ASN A 891 -21.41 45.88 3.16
C ASN A 891 -21.63 47.37 3.48
N ASN A 892 -22.04 47.68 4.70
CA ASN A 892 -22.25 49.04 5.20
C ASN A 892 -21.16 49.43 6.24
N LEU A 893 -19.94 48.90 6.08
CA LEU A 893 -18.83 49.13 7.02
C LEU A 893 -18.34 50.57 6.94
N THR A 894 -17.98 51.15 8.09
CA THR A 894 -17.62 52.56 8.28
C THR A 894 -16.30 52.67 9.06
N GLY A 895 -15.80 53.89 9.28
CA GLY A 895 -14.53 54.08 9.99
C GLY A 895 -13.32 53.82 9.10
N GLN A 896 -12.13 53.76 9.72
CA GLN A 896 -10.87 53.63 9.00
C GLN A 896 -10.50 52.16 8.75
N ILE A 897 -9.68 51.92 7.72
CA ILE A 897 -9.03 50.62 7.53
C ILE A 897 -7.99 50.45 8.66
N PRO A 898 -8.05 49.36 9.47
CA PRO A 898 -7.09 49.06 10.51
C PRO A 898 -5.61 49.14 10.09
N ASN A 899 -4.74 49.65 10.96
CA ASN A 899 -3.32 49.82 10.66
C ASN A 899 -2.42 48.67 11.15
N SER A 900 -3.00 47.59 11.69
CA SER A 900 -2.30 46.47 12.34
C SER A 900 -1.99 45.28 11.42
N PHE A 901 -1.94 45.47 10.09
CA PHE A 901 -1.55 44.40 9.16
C PHE A 901 -0.17 43.85 9.50
N SER A 902 -0.09 42.53 9.69
CA SER A 902 1.17 41.87 10.01
C SER A 902 2.03 41.67 8.77
N LYS A 903 3.30 42.11 8.85
CA LYS A 903 4.33 41.86 7.82
C LYS A 903 4.59 40.36 7.59
N THR A 904 4.27 39.49 8.55
CA THR A 904 4.43 38.03 8.45
C THR A 904 3.14 37.31 8.05
N GLY A 905 2.08 38.04 7.69
CA GLY A 905 0.79 37.46 7.32
C GLY A 905 0.82 36.73 5.98
N MET A 906 0.00 35.68 5.85
CA MET A 906 -0.16 34.91 4.61
C MET A 906 -1.25 35.46 3.67
N LEU A 907 -1.70 36.70 3.88
CA LEU A 907 -2.84 37.27 3.14
C LEU A 907 -2.51 37.42 1.65
N GLU A 908 -3.27 36.70 0.82
CA GLU A 908 -3.12 36.66 -0.64
C GLU A 908 -4.22 37.44 -1.37
N SER A 909 -5.40 37.61 -0.75
CA SER A 909 -6.55 38.33 -1.31
C SER A 909 -7.23 39.17 -0.24
N LEU A 910 -7.42 40.45 -0.52
CA LEU A 910 -8.17 41.37 0.33
C LEU A 910 -9.20 42.15 -0.51
N ASP A 911 -10.48 41.98 -0.20
CA ASP A 911 -11.56 42.73 -0.85
C ASP A 911 -12.39 43.48 0.20
N LEU A 912 -12.32 44.81 0.15
CA LEU A 912 -13.04 45.75 1.00
C LEU A 912 -13.97 46.66 0.18
N SER A 913 -14.17 46.34 -1.10
CA SER A 913 -14.88 47.19 -2.05
C SER A 913 -16.35 47.40 -1.68
N VAL A 914 -16.95 48.50 -2.16
CA VAL A 914 -18.38 48.80 -1.96
C VAL A 914 -18.76 48.82 -0.47
N ASN A 915 -18.16 49.76 0.26
CA ASN A 915 -18.41 50.02 1.69
C ASN A 915 -18.44 51.55 1.93
N HIS A 916 -18.39 51.98 3.18
CA HIS A 916 -18.33 53.39 3.60
C HIS A 916 -17.05 53.73 4.39
N LEU A 917 -15.96 52.98 4.15
CA LEU A 917 -14.68 53.16 4.83
C LEU A 917 -14.08 54.53 4.49
N ASN A 918 -13.47 55.20 5.47
CA ASN A 918 -12.93 56.54 5.34
C ASN A 918 -11.48 56.63 5.85
N GLY A 919 -10.88 57.81 5.77
CA GLY A 919 -9.47 58.01 6.12
C GLY A 919 -8.51 57.51 5.05
N ASN A 920 -7.25 57.32 5.43
CA ASN A 920 -6.19 56.96 4.49
C ASN A 920 -6.02 55.44 4.41
N ILE A 921 -5.49 54.94 3.28
CA ILE A 921 -4.98 53.56 3.22
C ILE A 921 -3.75 53.47 4.13
N PRO A 922 -3.72 52.55 5.12
CA PRO A 922 -2.63 52.48 6.09
C PRO A 922 -1.34 52.00 5.44
N SER A 923 -0.20 52.56 5.86
CA SER A 923 1.12 52.19 5.33
C SER A 923 1.49 50.73 5.63
N SER A 924 0.96 50.13 6.69
CA SER A 924 1.17 48.70 6.99
C SER A 924 0.62 47.77 5.91
N LEU A 925 -0.39 48.20 5.12
CA LEU A 925 -0.88 47.42 3.99
C LEU A 925 0.20 47.22 2.91
N SER A 926 1.12 48.19 2.76
CA SER A 926 2.24 48.10 1.80
C SER A 926 3.27 47.04 2.19
N SER A 927 3.23 46.54 3.44
CA SER A 927 4.13 45.50 3.94
C SER A 927 3.69 44.07 3.58
N LEU A 928 2.48 43.88 3.04
CA LEU A 928 1.95 42.56 2.65
C LEU A 928 2.54 42.10 1.31
N THR A 929 3.63 41.34 1.34
CA THR A 929 4.31 40.88 0.12
C THR A 929 3.61 39.74 -0.60
N SER A 930 2.75 38.99 0.08
CA SER A 930 2.00 37.85 -0.49
C SER A 930 0.70 38.27 -1.19
N LEU A 931 0.31 39.53 -1.04
CA LEU A 931 -0.96 40.05 -1.57
C LEU A 931 -0.92 40.03 -3.10
N SER A 932 -1.86 39.29 -3.69
CA SER A 932 -1.99 39.08 -5.13
C SER A 932 -3.30 39.62 -5.70
N PHE A 933 -4.24 39.98 -4.81
CA PHE A 933 -5.50 40.62 -5.16
C PHE A 933 -5.86 41.65 -4.09
N LEU A 934 -6.18 42.87 -4.51
CA LEU A 934 -6.65 43.95 -3.67
C LEU A 934 -7.80 44.68 -4.38
N ASP A 935 -8.91 44.90 -3.67
CA ASP A 935 -9.96 45.81 -4.10
C ASP A 935 -10.46 46.64 -2.90
N VAL A 936 -10.34 47.96 -3.00
CA VAL A 936 -10.84 48.94 -2.03
C VAL A 936 -11.77 49.96 -2.70
N SER A 937 -12.23 49.66 -3.92
CA SER A 937 -13.04 50.55 -4.73
C SER A 937 -14.39 50.88 -4.07
N TYR A 938 -15.00 52.00 -4.49
CA TYR A 938 -16.30 52.46 -4.03
C TYR A 938 -16.39 52.56 -2.49
N ASN A 939 -15.48 53.36 -1.91
CA ASN A 939 -15.45 53.73 -0.50
C ASN A 939 -15.33 55.27 -0.36
N ASN A 940 -15.12 55.77 0.86
CA ASN A 940 -14.89 57.19 1.18
C ASN A 940 -13.42 57.48 1.53
N LEU A 941 -12.47 56.71 0.99
CA LEU A 941 -11.04 56.84 1.32
C LEU A 941 -10.45 58.12 0.72
N VAL A 942 -9.45 58.69 1.40
CA VAL A 942 -8.78 59.95 1.05
C VAL A 942 -7.27 59.82 1.14
N GLY A 943 -6.55 60.74 0.50
CA GLY A 943 -5.10 60.85 0.62
C GLY A 943 -4.31 60.01 -0.39
N ARG A 944 -3.01 59.91 -0.17
CA ARG A 944 -2.09 59.24 -1.09
C ARG A 944 -2.09 57.72 -0.89
N ILE A 945 -2.06 56.95 -1.97
CA ILE A 945 -1.83 55.49 -1.91
C ILE A 945 -0.40 55.24 -1.41
N PRO A 946 -0.19 54.46 -0.33
CA PRO A 946 1.14 54.13 0.16
C PRO A 946 1.98 53.44 -0.91
N THR A 947 3.26 53.81 -1.00
CA THR A 947 4.21 53.16 -1.89
C THR A 947 4.75 51.88 -1.25
N GLY A 948 4.78 50.78 -2.01
CA GLY A 948 5.31 49.50 -1.57
C GLY A 948 5.45 48.51 -2.73
N PRO A 949 6.05 47.35 -2.49
CA PRO A 949 6.39 46.41 -3.55
C PRO A 949 5.16 45.83 -4.29
N GLN A 950 4.02 45.67 -3.61
CA GLN A 950 2.82 45.06 -4.22
C GLN A 950 1.74 46.07 -4.62
N LEU A 951 1.53 47.17 -3.87
CA LEU A 951 0.37 48.06 -4.07
C LEU A 951 0.35 48.73 -5.45
N GLN A 952 1.51 49.06 -6.02
CA GLN A 952 1.62 49.68 -7.34
C GLN A 952 1.46 48.69 -8.50
N THR A 953 1.38 47.38 -8.22
CA THR A 953 1.12 46.36 -9.25
C THR A 953 -0.36 46.21 -9.59
N PHE A 954 -1.25 46.71 -8.73
CA PHE A 954 -2.69 46.63 -8.91
C PHE A 954 -3.21 47.72 -9.87
N ASN A 955 -4.33 47.42 -10.53
CA ASN A 955 -4.94 48.31 -11.52
C ASN A 955 -5.67 49.48 -10.84
N GLU A 956 -5.85 50.59 -11.56
CA GLU A 956 -6.66 51.75 -11.15
C GLU A 956 -8.08 51.33 -10.69
N SER A 957 -8.64 50.28 -11.28
CA SER A 957 -9.95 49.74 -10.91
C SER A 957 -10.04 49.31 -9.44
N SER A 958 -8.94 48.88 -8.82
CA SER A 958 -8.90 48.48 -7.41
C SER A 958 -9.12 49.65 -6.44
N PHE A 959 -9.01 50.90 -6.91
CA PHE A 959 -9.06 52.11 -6.09
C PHE A 959 -10.18 53.08 -6.49
N ILE A 960 -10.87 52.82 -7.59
CA ILE A 960 -11.88 53.71 -8.19
C ILE A 960 -13.02 54.03 -7.21
N GLY A 961 -13.66 55.19 -7.37
CA GLY A 961 -14.78 55.60 -6.51
C GLY A 961 -14.37 56.18 -5.15
N ASN A 962 -13.07 56.33 -4.88
CA ASN A 962 -12.51 57.02 -3.72
C ASN A 962 -11.90 58.39 -4.09
N LYS A 963 -11.49 59.19 -3.08
CA LYS A 963 -10.73 60.43 -3.27
C LYS A 963 -9.23 60.21 -3.03
N LEU A 964 -8.69 59.17 -3.66
CA LEU A 964 -7.28 58.76 -3.56
C LEU A 964 -6.45 59.36 -4.71
N CYS A 965 -5.14 59.47 -4.51
CA CYS A 965 -4.19 59.94 -5.53
C CYS A 965 -2.82 59.26 -5.39
N GLY A 966 -1.99 59.34 -6.43
CA GLY A 966 -0.70 58.64 -6.53
C GLY A 966 -0.84 57.24 -7.14
N ASP A 967 0.25 56.73 -7.72
CA ASP A 967 0.27 55.51 -8.56
C ASP A 967 -0.48 54.32 -7.92
N PRO A 968 -1.39 53.65 -8.66
CA PRO A 968 -1.63 53.78 -10.11
C PRO A 968 -2.55 54.94 -10.53
N LEU A 969 -3.09 55.74 -9.60
CA LEU A 969 -3.97 56.88 -9.89
C LEU A 969 -3.18 58.16 -10.24
N PRO A 970 -3.82 59.19 -10.80
CA PRO A 970 -3.18 60.47 -11.09
C PRO A 970 -2.44 61.09 -9.88
N VAL A 971 -1.38 61.83 -10.19
CA VAL A 971 -0.50 62.50 -9.22
C VAL A 971 -1.30 63.48 -8.34
N CYS A 972 -1.07 63.43 -7.03
CA CYS A 972 -1.71 64.31 -6.06
C CYS A 972 -1.40 65.79 -6.34
N SER A 973 -2.42 66.65 -6.39
CA SER A 973 -2.24 68.10 -6.53
C SER A 973 -1.51 68.69 -5.31
N PRO A 974 -0.51 69.58 -5.50
CA PRO A 974 0.10 70.28 -4.38
C PRO A 974 -0.85 71.35 -3.83
N ASN A 975 -1.12 71.25 -2.52
CA ASN A 975 -1.87 72.14 -1.62
C ASN A 975 -3.38 71.90 -1.44
N THR A 976 -3.76 71.42 -0.25
CA THR A 976 -4.17 72.29 0.88
C THR A 976 -4.10 71.54 2.21
N ASN A 977 -3.41 72.14 3.20
CA ASN A 977 -3.44 71.89 4.65
C ASN A 977 -2.86 70.56 5.18
N ASP A 978 -1.54 70.52 5.33
CA ASP A 978 -0.85 69.66 6.30
C ASP A 978 -0.09 70.52 7.31
N PRO A 979 -0.54 70.64 8.58
CA PRO A 979 0.22 71.26 9.64
C PRO A 979 0.95 70.18 10.45
N ARG A 980 2.12 69.76 9.97
CA ARG A 980 3.37 69.54 10.74
C ARG A 980 4.42 68.90 9.83
N GLY A 981 5.23 69.75 9.21
CA GLY A 981 6.59 69.37 8.86
C GLY A 981 7.43 69.26 10.13
N THR A 982 8.17 68.16 10.24
CA THR A 982 9.52 68.16 10.82
C THR A 982 10.36 67.26 9.94
N ASP A 983 11.16 67.91 9.10
CA ASP A 983 12.51 67.56 8.69
C ASP A 983 12.89 66.08 8.73
N ASP A 984 12.88 65.47 7.54
CA ASP A 984 14.02 64.66 7.10
C ASP A 984 14.46 65.23 5.75
N GLU A 985 15.40 66.18 5.81
CA GLU A 985 16.21 66.61 4.69
C GLU A 985 17.00 65.41 4.15
N HIS A 986 16.53 64.84 3.04
CA HIS A 986 17.38 64.35 1.95
C HIS A 986 16.51 64.18 0.69
N ASP A 987 16.01 65.30 0.18
CA ASP A 987 15.67 65.41 -1.25
C ASP A 987 16.99 65.50 -2.03
N GLU A 988 17.50 64.37 -2.51
CA GLU A 988 18.18 64.37 -3.80
C GLU A 988 17.11 64.33 -4.89
N SER A 989 16.98 65.47 -5.56
CA SER A 989 16.24 65.64 -6.80
C SER A 989 16.75 64.66 -7.85
N ASP A 990 16.05 63.56 -8.06
CA ASP A 990 16.15 62.79 -9.30
C ASP A 990 14.92 63.08 -10.16
N GLY A 991 14.90 64.28 -10.75
CA GLY A 991 14.29 64.40 -12.06
C GLY A 991 15.00 63.38 -12.93
N ILE A 992 14.29 62.29 -13.31
CA ILE A 992 14.80 61.07 -13.95
C ILE A 992 16.19 61.33 -14.47
N ASP A 993 17.19 60.93 -13.68
CA ASP A 993 18.56 61.15 -14.06
C ASP A 993 18.76 60.28 -15.28
N TRP A 994 18.56 60.86 -16.47
CA TRP A 994 18.69 60.14 -17.73
C TRP A 994 20.09 59.58 -17.81
N ILE A 995 21.06 60.18 -17.11
CA ILE A 995 22.38 59.64 -16.91
C ILE A 995 22.32 58.36 -16.06
N LEU A 996 21.64 58.33 -14.90
CA LEU A 996 21.39 57.11 -14.13
C LEU A 996 20.59 56.06 -14.92
N VAL A 997 19.51 56.40 -15.62
CA VAL A 997 18.72 55.45 -16.43
C VAL A 997 19.53 54.95 -17.62
N ILE A 998 20.27 55.82 -18.33
CA ILE A 998 21.18 55.42 -19.40
C ILE A 998 22.31 54.57 -18.84
N PHE A 999 22.87 54.87 -17.65
CA PHE A 999 23.87 54.03 -16.99
C PHE A 999 23.29 52.75 -16.39
N THR A 1000 22.01 52.71 -16.03
CA THR A 1000 21.31 51.52 -15.52
C THR A 1000 20.93 50.62 -16.68
N VAL A 1001 20.51 51.17 -17.82
CA VAL A 1001 20.25 50.45 -19.08
C VAL A 1001 21.55 50.02 -19.72
N LEU A 1002 22.57 50.88 -19.82
CA LEU A 1002 23.92 50.50 -20.24
C LEU A 1002 24.53 49.51 -19.26
N GLY A 1003 24.31 49.64 -17.95
CA GLY A 1003 24.76 48.70 -16.92
C GLY A 1003 24.03 47.36 -17.01
N LEU A 1004 22.75 47.33 -17.36
CA LEU A 1004 21.98 46.13 -17.65
C LEU A 1004 22.43 45.49 -18.95
N VAL A 1005 22.67 46.27 -20.00
CA VAL A 1005 23.15 45.77 -21.29
C VAL A 1005 24.58 45.26 -21.16
N ILE A 1006 25.49 46.04 -20.57
CA ILE A 1006 26.87 45.66 -20.29
C ILE A 1006 26.90 44.49 -19.32
N GLY A 1007 26.10 44.49 -18.24
CA GLY A 1007 26.00 43.39 -17.28
C GLY A 1007 25.42 42.12 -17.90
N PHE A 1008 24.37 42.25 -18.73
CA PHE A 1008 23.81 41.17 -19.53
C PHE A 1008 24.87 40.60 -20.46
N TRP A 1009 25.66 41.42 -21.15
CA TRP A 1009 26.72 40.95 -22.04
C TRP A 1009 28.02 40.53 -21.34
N ILE A 1010 28.33 41.02 -20.13
CA ILE A 1010 29.41 40.52 -19.27
C ILE A 1010 29.06 39.13 -18.72
N MET A 1011 27.79 38.86 -18.47
CA MET A 1011 27.32 37.53 -18.09
C MET A 1011 27.15 36.64 -19.32
N ILE A 1012 26.34 37.03 -20.30
CA ILE A 1012 25.95 36.23 -21.46
C ILE A 1012 27.08 36.15 -22.51
N GLY A 1013 27.83 37.22 -22.75
CA GLY A 1013 28.90 37.26 -23.76
C GLY A 1013 29.97 36.18 -23.53
N PRO A 1014 30.55 36.06 -22.32
CA PRO A 1014 31.45 34.95 -21.98
C PRO A 1014 30.78 33.56 -22.08
N LEU A 1015 29.48 33.42 -21.80
CA LEU A 1015 28.74 32.15 -21.95
C LEU A 1015 28.54 31.77 -23.43
N ILE A 1016 28.37 32.74 -24.32
CA ILE A 1016 28.24 32.52 -25.77
C ILE A 1016 29.61 32.17 -26.36
N VAL A 1017 30.65 32.93 -26.01
CA VAL A 1017 31.97 32.88 -26.68
C VAL A 1017 32.92 31.85 -26.04
N SER A 1018 32.84 31.60 -24.73
CA SER A 1018 33.74 30.68 -24.01
C SER A 1018 33.00 29.46 -23.46
N LYS A 1019 33.32 28.29 -24.03
CA LYS A 1019 32.78 27.00 -23.59
C LYS A 1019 33.07 26.70 -22.10
N ARG A 1020 34.15 27.27 -21.54
CA ARG A 1020 34.51 27.10 -20.11
C ARG A 1020 33.61 27.90 -19.17
N TRP A 1021 33.31 29.17 -19.48
CA TRP A 1021 32.42 29.99 -18.65
C TRP A 1021 30.98 29.47 -18.69
N ARG A 1022 30.54 28.94 -19.84
CA ARG A 1022 29.23 28.30 -19.99
C ARG A 1022 29.04 27.13 -19.02
N ASN A 1023 30.02 26.23 -18.93
CA ASN A 1023 29.95 25.11 -17.97
C ASN A 1023 29.96 25.59 -16.51
N ALA A 1024 30.79 26.58 -16.16
CA ALA A 1024 30.86 27.08 -14.78
C ALA A 1024 29.54 27.73 -14.32
N TYR A 1025 28.87 28.48 -15.20
CA TYR A 1025 27.58 29.10 -14.90
C TYR A 1025 26.43 28.09 -14.77
N TYR A 1026 26.42 27.02 -15.59
CA TYR A 1026 25.45 25.92 -15.43
C TYR A 1026 25.59 25.23 -14.06
N HIS A 1027 26.81 24.96 -13.60
CA HIS A 1027 27.03 24.40 -12.26
C HIS A 1027 26.60 25.35 -11.13
N PHE A 1028 26.75 26.67 -11.31
CA PHE A 1028 26.27 27.65 -10.34
C PHE A 1028 24.73 27.67 -10.22
N LEU A 1029 24.01 27.63 -11.35
CA LEU A 1029 22.54 27.54 -11.35
C LEU A 1029 22.03 26.22 -10.76
N GLU A 1030 22.73 25.11 -11.05
CA GLU A 1030 22.46 23.80 -10.46
C GLU A 1030 22.62 23.85 -8.92
N GLY A 1031 23.65 24.54 -8.41
CA GLY A 1031 23.84 24.76 -6.98
C GLY A 1031 22.73 25.61 -6.32
N ILE A 1032 22.21 26.62 -7.01
CA ILE A 1032 21.06 27.42 -6.52
C ILE A 1032 19.77 26.60 -6.52
N TRP A 1033 19.53 25.81 -7.57
CA TRP A 1033 18.39 24.89 -7.66
C TRP A 1033 18.39 23.87 -6.51
N ILE A 1034 19.56 23.28 -6.21
CA ILE A 1034 19.75 22.36 -5.08
C ILE A 1034 19.42 23.03 -3.74
N LYS A 1035 19.85 24.29 -3.54
CA LYS A 1035 19.52 25.04 -2.31
C LYS A 1035 18.02 25.33 -2.18
N LEU A 1036 17.35 25.71 -3.27
CA LEU A 1036 15.90 25.95 -3.29
C LEU A 1036 15.09 24.67 -3.04
N GLN A 1037 15.53 23.52 -3.57
CA GLN A 1037 14.93 22.23 -3.23
C GLN A 1037 15.07 21.90 -1.74
N ASN A 1038 16.24 22.15 -1.15
CA ASN A 1038 16.47 21.89 0.27
C ASN A 1038 15.61 22.77 1.19
N SER A 1039 15.28 24.00 0.78
CA SER A 1039 14.40 24.89 1.55
C SER A 1039 12.91 24.48 1.47
N ILE A 1040 12.46 23.92 0.34
CA ILE A 1040 11.08 23.41 0.18
C ILE A 1040 10.87 22.12 1.00
N LEU A 1041 11.93 21.32 1.21
CA LEU A 1041 11.94 20.06 1.97
C LEU A 1041 11.78 20.21 3.50
N ILE A 1042 11.96 21.41 4.07
CA ILE A 1042 11.82 21.66 5.52
C ILE A 1042 10.36 21.98 5.90
N ILE A 1043 9.55 22.46 4.94
CA ILE A 1043 8.23 23.05 5.22
C ILE A 1043 7.08 22.04 5.06
N PHE A 1044 7.24 20.98 4.24
CA PHE A 1044 6.20 19.98 3.96
C PHE A 1044 6.66 18.53 4.23
N PRO A 1045 6.22 17.88 5.33
CA PRO A 1045 6.59 16.48 5.65
C PRO A 1045 5.98 15.43 4.71
N CYS A 1046 4.90 15.78 3.98
CA CYS A 1046 4.21 14.89 3.03
C CYS A 1046 4.87 14.81 1.63
N PHE A 1047 5.95 15.55 1.38
CA PHE A 1047 6.72 15.48 0.11
C PHE A 1047 8.07 14.77 0.27
N ARG A 1048 8.13 13.74 1.12
CA ARG A 1048 9.36 12.97 1.31
C ARG A 1048 9.60 11.99 0.15
N ARG A 1049 9.83 12.49 -1.06
CA ARG A 1049 10.56 11.79 -2.13
C ARG A 1049 12.01 12.31 -2.12
N ARG A 1050 12.95 11.43 -1.73
CA ARG A 1050 14.39 11.68 -1.88
C ARG A 1050 14.69 11.95 -3.36
N LYS A 1051 15.32 13.09 -3.67
CA LYS A 1051 15.90 13.33 -4.98
C LYS A 1051 17.39 12.95 -4.99
N PRO A 1052 17.88 12.36 -6.09
CA PRO A 1052 19.29 12.03 -6.30
C PRO A 1052 20.12 13.29 -6.55
N GLY A 1053 21.37 13.27 -6.10
CA GLY A 1053 22.39 14.20 -6.58
C GLY A 1053 22.78 13.85 -8.02
N HIS A 1054 22.75 14.86 -8.89
CA HIS A 1054 23.25 14.84 -10.26
C HIS A 1054 24.72 15.27 -10.28
N GLU A 1055 25.55 14.55 -11.05
CA GLU A 1055 26.50 15.13 -12.04
C GLU A 1055 26.28 14.32 -13.34
N VAL A 1056 25.56 14.87 -14.32
CA VAL A 1056 26.04 15.63 -15.49
C VAL A 1056 26.88 14.77 -16.47
N PHE A 1057 26.25 14.39 -17.59
CA PHE A 1057 26.85 14.59 -18.91
C PHE A 1057 25.82 14.98 -19.96
N SER A 1058 26.25 15.94 -20.76
CA SER A 1058 25.55 16.82 -21.69
C SER A 1058 25.49 16.32 -23.14
N SER A 1059 24.45 16.74 -23.87
CA SER A 1059 24.35 17.18 -25.30
C SER A 1059 23.12 16.53 -25.98
N ILE A 1060 22.00 17.22 -26.20
CA ILE A 1060 21.67 18.45 -26.97
C ILE A 1060 21.53 18.18 -28.48
N GLU A 1061 20.26 18.04 -28.90
CA GLU A 1061 19.55 18.51 -30.12
C GLU A 1061 18.45 17.45 -30.42
N GLN A 1062 17.16 17.68 -30.21
CA GLN A 1062 16.33 18.77 -30.70
C GLN A 1062 15.22 19.15 -29.71
N VAL A 1063 15.15 20.44 -29.41
CA VAL A 1063 14.02 21.09 -28.77
C VAL A 1063 13.05 21.49 -29.88
N GLN A 1064 11.88 20.87 -29.94
CA GLN A 1064 10.67 21.58 -30.37
C GLN A 1064 9.86 21.89 -29.10
N GLN A 1065 9.59 23.17 -28.92
CA GLN A 1065 8.86 23.76 -27.82
C GLN A 1065 7.53 23.05 -27.58
N PHE A 1066 7.34 22.52 -26.38
CA PHE A 1066 6.02 22.21 -25.84
C PHE A 1066 5.42 23.50 -25.29
N ASP A 1067 4.42 24.03 -26.00
CA ASP A 1067 3.61 25.18 -25.60
C ASP A 1067 2.55 24.72 -24.58
N LEU A 1068 2.64 25.20 -23.34
CA LEU A 1068 1.68 24.92 -22.26
C LEU A 1068 0.39 25.74 -22.36
N SER A 1069 0.14 26.47 -23.46
CA SER A 1069 -1.12 27.17 -23.72
C SER A 1069 -2.22 26.31 -24.38
N GLN A 1070 -1.99 25.01 -24.62
CA GLN A 1070 -2.99 24.11 -25.23
C GLN A 1070 -3.76 23.18 -24.26
N TYR A 1071 -3.63 23.34 -22.95
CA TYR A 1071 -4.47 22.61 -21.96
C TYR A 1071 -5.16 23.53 -20.96
N ILE A 1072 -5.81 24.57 -21.48
CA ILE A 1072 -6.97 25.20 -20.85
C ILE A 1072 -8.16 24.87 -21.74
N TYR A 1073 -9.22 24.31 -21.16
CA TYR A 1073 -10.52 24.15 -21.81
C TYR A 1073 -10.95 25.51 -22.40
N ASP A 1074 -10.87 25.65 -23.73
CA ASP A 1074 -11.36 26.82 -24.47
C ASP A 1074 -12.88 26.65 -24.60
N ASP A 1075 -13.60 27.19 -23.62
CA ASP A 1075 -15.06 27.32 -23.65
C ASP A 1075 -15.43 28.45 -24.63
N LYS A 1076 -15.34 28.15 -25.94
CA LYS A 1076 -15.85 29.00 -27.03
C LYS A 1076 -17.09 28.38 -27.64
N LEU A 1077 -18.22 28.64 -26.97
CA LEU A 1077 -19.53 28.75 -27.60
C LEU A 1077 -19.42 29.71 -28.80
N LYS A 1078 -19.58 29.19 -30.02
CA LYS A 1078 -19.86 30.01 -31.21
C LYS A 1078 -21.16 30.77 -30.97
N GLY A 1079 -21.07 32.10 -31.01
CA GLY A 1079 -22.19 32.99 -30.79
C GLY A 1079 -23.32 32.83 -31.82
N PHE A 1080 -24.54 32.97 -31.32
CA PHE A 1080 -25.63 33.59 -32.06
C PHE A 1080 -26.10 34.80 -31.25
N HIS A 1081 -26.10 35.97 -31.89
CA HIS A 1081 -26.65 37.22 -31.38
C HIS A 1081 -28.12 37.03 -30.96
N PRO A 1082 -28.55 37.56 -29.79
CA PRO A 1082 -29.95 37.87 -29.56
C PRO A 1082 -30.23 39.30 -30.05
N GLU A 1083 -30.99 39.41 -31.13
CA GLU A 1083 -31.65 40.67 -31.49
C GLU A 1083 -32.68 41.04 -30.42
N SER A 1084 -32.64 42.31 -30.05
CA SER A 1084 -33.63 43.02 -29.28
C SER A 1084 -34.97 43.10 -30.03
N SER A 1085 -36.07 42.69 -29.40
CA SER A 1085 -37.38 43.33 -29.62
C SER A 1085 -38.39 42.96 -28.54
N SER A 1086 -38.74 43.99 -27.77
CA SER A 1086 -40.10 44.38 -27.35
C SER A 1086 -41.25 43.38 -27.48
N SER A 1087 -41.92 43.20 -26.34
CA SER A 1087 -43.33 42.85 -26.19
C SER A 1087 -44.26 43.59 -27.16
N GLU A 1088 -45.16 42.86 -27.83
CA GLU A 1088 -46.55 43.27 -28.10
C GLU A 1088 -47.41 42.10 -28.61
N ALA A 1089 -48.72 42.27 -28.47
CA ALA A 1089 -49.78 41.28 -28.38
C ALA A 1089 -50.29 40.67 -29.71
N SER A 1090 -50.97 39.52 -29.61
CA SER A 1090 -52.22 39.07 -30.31
C SER A 1090 -52.18 37.54 -30.51
N SER A 1091 -52.98 36.76 -29.79
CA SER A 1091 -54.34 36.29 -30.11
C SER A 1091 -54.51 35.48 -31.41
N SER A 1092 -55.19 34.34 -31.25
CA SER A 1092 -56.07 33.64 -32.22
C SER A 1092 -55.57 32.35 -32.92
N THR A 1093 -56.04 31.23 -32.36
CA THR A 1093 -56.85 30.14 -32.96
C THR A 1093 -56.40 29.33 -34.22
N GLN A 1094 -56.40 28.01 -33.97
CA GLN A 1094 -57.13 26.93 -34.69
C GLN A 1094 -56.48 26.09 -35.82
N LYS A 1095 -56.67 24.77 -35.62
CA LYS A 1095 -56.94 23.65 -36.58
C LYS A 1095 -55.77 22.82 -37.17
N ILE A 1096 -55.49 21.66 -36.53
CA ILE A 1096 -55.79 20.24 -36.93
C ILE A 1096 -56.15 19.99 -38.43
N PRO A 1097 -55.90 18.81 -39.11
CA PRO A 1097 -55.28 17.51 -38.70
C PRO A 1097 -54.27 16.83 -39.68
N HIS A 1098 -53.68 15.71 -39.21
CA HIS A 1098 -53.35 14.43 -39.88
C HIS A 1098 -52.84 14.38 -41.35
N SER A 1099 -51.72 13.69 -41.59
CA SER A 1099 -51.69 12.25 -41.92
C SER A 1099 -50.28 11.77 -42.35
N ASP A 1100 -49.91 10.61 -41.80
CA ASP A 1100 -49.22 9.45 -42.39
C ASP A 1100 -48.02 9.56 -43.36
N ASN A 1101 -47.02 8.73 -43.00
CA ASN A 1101 -46.26 7.80 -43.86
C ASN A 1101 -45.16 8.35 -44.78
N LYS A 1102 -43.89 8.10 -44.40
CA LYS A 1102 -43.01 7.00 -44.90
C LYS A 1102 -41.52 7.33 -44.75
N LYS A 1103 -40.80 6.35 -44.20
CA LYS A 1103 -39.44 5.87 -44.56
C LYS A 1103 -38.50 6.84 -45.29
N ALA A 1104 -37.43 7.24 -44.62
CA ALA A 1104 -36.04 6.89 -44.95
C ALA A 1104 -35.18 7.08 -43.70
#